data_AF-A0A1Y1IGK1-F1
#
_entry.id   AF-A0A1Y1IGK1-F1
#
_cell.length_a   1.000
_cell.length_b   1.000
_cell.length_c   1.000
_cell.angle_alpha   90.00
_cell.angle_beta   90.00
_cell.angle_gamma   90.00
#
_symmetry.space_group_name_H-M   'P 1'
#
loop_
_entity.id
_entity.type
_entity.pdbx_description
1 polymer ?
#
loop_
_entity_poly.entity_id
_entity_poly.type
_entity_poly.pdbx_seq_one_letter_code
_entity_poly.pdbx_strand_id
1 'polypeptide(L)'
;MAIPQALTFDSVYGHSWELPGGVVSLTTESRDAVCYAAGHTAVIYEKATGQQIPLQGHRHALRSLAVSPDKLTLATADVGDTSLLVLWDALTGKPLWTASQERTGGIVAMDFSADARFLATLSNTGERGNLSHCPLPRVLQAAADVSQEVSIWDLQSPEEGPILITPVADGSLLTSLRFNPESHRELVSTGADRVLFWQRVVHEDTSESLQPVRPLGSIGALKPSSVSLTVSVFVPGTTTVVTGTSDGGLLVWEEERTEAARDSPLIERRAVKNLRIHTAAITALAAAGAHVVSGGADGYVRFFDARLRLVAWFEDMDAGGITSLSFATAGSVPLSDAAFYAPDFVVGTTNAKIVSMETASFDDDPKSSRRAGQMILAGNSQAVAAISAHPGQPHVTLIGDAGLQQVYDYAPQTLLLEKKHAGQQGCAICYSPNGTLIAVGFGNGAIQIQNSATLDELFTFRTTLSALTHLTFAPTGTALAAADTSFAVSLITFGHGKAGDKWEAVGKVRAHNDVVTGLRFGARAGAQPCLTSCAEDGNIVTYDLEGAAPGEGLHIKSVTAITSPGLPTGLASLEGSQETAEFLISDDACKLKATDVSDTATCRMTWAAPAFGAPIHKLVPFTSCQNDQQYLAYATKERVAGLIKLPLTGDPNRTMGLLAQPGNVSCLAVGFDGETLVTASGNDGILTFWRVDASALDAQAETSAGLDAAARLEGGREGAAHREARDFFTCCQIRSQEAGFRCAADAVPADRVQELSNTLEFYPSRAEAREMAAEARGTGDGNAPAEITLESYLEVLEQHRPAEGLEESQLERAFQDLGADPATGALSREKLLQMLLEEGEPLTREELDACLSTMAGQPTSATAWPEELGVPEFAALALGFENPQPEIEAV
;
A
#
# COMPACT_ATOMS: atom_id res chain seq x y z
N MET A 1 11.51 28.90 -3.34
CA MET A 1 12.22 27.83 -2.60
C MET A 1 11.18 26.79 -2.24
N ALA A 2 11.35 25.54 -2.65
CA ALA A 2 10.47 24.47 -2.21
C ALA A 2 10.57 24.34 -0.69
N ILE A 3 9.43 24.21 -0.01
CA ILE A 3 9.41 23.91 1.43
C ILE A 3 10.05 22.53 1.58
N PRO A 4 11.09 22.37 2.42
CA PRO A 4 11.72 21.07 2.62
C PRO A 4 10.67 20.07 3.14
N GLN A 5 10.62 18.88 2.54
CA GLN A 5 9.71 17.82 2.97
C GLN A 5 10.40 16.97 4.03
N ALA A 6 9.70 16.69 5.13
CA ALA A 6 10.24 15.89 6.24
C ALA A 6 10.46 14.40 5.89
N LEU A 7 9.78 13.89 4.86
CA LEU A 7 10.04 12.58 4.29
C LEU A 7 10.33 12.75 2.80
N THR A 8 11.43 12.16 2.36
CA THR A 8 11.83 12.13 0.94
C THR A 8 12.17 10.70 0.54
N PHE A 9 11.87 10.31 -0.70
CA PHE A 9 12.22 8.98 -1.18
C PHE A 9 13.74 8.84 -1.27
N ASP A 10 14.28 7.77 -0.70
CA ASP A 10 15.70 7.46 -0.75
C ASP A 10 15.99 6.33 -1.74
N SER A 11 15.39 5.16 -1.51
CA SER A 11 15.68 3.95 -2.28
C SER A 11 14.58 2.90 -2.18
N VAL A 12 14.66 1.88 -3.03
CA VAL A 12 13.76 0.72 -3.03
C VAL A 12 14.55 -0.58 -3.03
N TYR A 13 14.02 -1.60 -2.36
CA TYR A 13 14.46 -2.98 -2.45
C TYR A 13 13.32 -3.85 -2.97
N GLY A 14 13.52 -4.43 -4.16
CA GLY A 14 12.51 -5.19 -4.89
C GLY A 14 12.00 -4.47 -6.14
N HIS A 15 11.32 -5.22 -7.00
CA HIS A 15 10.69 -4.71 -8.21
C HIS A 15 9.39 -5.47 -8.47
N SER A 16 8.48 -4.88 -9.25
CA SER A 16 7.20 -5.48 -9.63
C SER A 16 7.41 -6.59 -10.65
N TRP A 17 7.85 -7.75 -10.17
CA TRP A 17 8.26 -8.90 -11.00
C TRP A 17 7.12 -9.50 -11.84
N GLU A 18 5.87 -9.32 -11.41
CA GLU A 18 4.68 -9.75 -12.14
C GLU A 18 4.42 -8.90 -13.40
N LEU A 19 4.97 -7.68 -13.47
CA LEU A 19 4.74 -6.75 -14.56
C LEU A 19 5.49 -7.20 -15.83
N PRO A 20 4.79 -7.62 -16.90
CA PRO A 20 5.45 -7.98 -18.14
C PRO A 20 6.16 -6.77 -18.75
N GLY A 21 7.44 -6.91 -19.08
CA GLY A 21 8.24 -5.76 -19.55
C GLY A 21 8.54 -4.70 -18.47
N GLY A 22 8.38 -5.03 -17.19
CA GLY A 22 8.62 -4.11 -16.06
C GLY A 22 10.10 -3.77 -15.81
N VAL A 23 11.03 -4.34 -16.57
CA VAL A 23 12.46 -4.02 -16.53
C VAL A 23 12.93 -3.69 -17.95
N VAL A 24 13.57 -2.53 -18.11
CA VAL A 24 14.09 -2.04 -19.39
C VAL A 24 15.54 -1.60 -19.27
N SER A 25 16.35 -1.90 -20.29
CA SER A 25 17.73 -1.44 -20.37
C SER A 25 17.79 0.01 -20.86
N LEU A 26 18.54 0.83 -20.14
CA LEU A 26 18.96 2.19 -20.53
C LEU A 26 20.44 2.23 -20.94
N THR A 27 21.08 1.06 -21.04
CA THR A 27 22.49 0.97 -21.40
C THR A 27 22.72 1.47 -22.83
N THR A 28 23.65 2.41 -22.97
CA THR A 28 24.19 2.94 -24.22
C THR A 28 25.71 2.80 -24.20
N GLU A 29 26.41 3.21 -25.27
CA GLU A 29 27.89 3.16 -25.30
C GLU A 29 28.55 4.00 -24.17
N SER A 30 27.86 5.02 -23.65
CA SER A 30 28.40 5.94 -22.65
C SER A 30 27.78 5.82 -21.26
N ARG A 31 26.73 5.00 -21.09
CA ARG A 31 25.96 4.90 -19.86
C ARG A 31 25.54 3.47 -19.63
N ASP A 32 25.68 2.97 -18.40
CA ASP A 32 25.21 1.64 -18.05
C ASP A 32 24.17 1.70 -16.92
N ALA A 33 22.90 1.66 -17.33
CA ALA A 33 21.76 1.88 -16.44
C ALA A 33 20.58 0.98 -16.80
N VAL A 34 19.72 0.72 -15.82
CA VAL A 34 18.48 -0.05 -15.97
C VAL A 34 17.34 0.73 -15.35
N CYS A 35 16.15 0.65 -15.93
CA CYS A 35 14.94 1.15 -15.30
C CYS A 35 14.02 -0.03 -14.97
N TYR A 36 13.46 -0.05 -13.78
CA TYR A 36 12.49 -1.06 -13.38
C TYR A 36 11.32 -0.46 -12.61
N ALA A 37 10.14 -1.07 -12.74
CA ALA A 37 8.96 -0.69 -11.97
C ALA A 37 9.02 -1.28 -10.55
N ALA A 38 8.65 -0.48 -9.56
CA ALA A 38 8.52 -0.87 -8.16
C ALA A 38 7.25 -0.24 -7.54
N GLY A 39 6.15 -0.99 -7.58
CA GLY A 39 4.84 -0.53 -7.10
C GLY A 39 4.30 0.60 -7.97
N HIS A 40 4.08 1.79 -7.39
CA HIS A 40 3.65 2.99 -8.12
C HIS A 40 4.81 3.86 -8.62
N THR A 41 6.06 3.48 -8.39
CA THR A 41 7.23 4.27 -8.79
C THR A 41 8.06 3.46 -9.78
N ALA A 42 8.73 4.12 -10.72
CA ALA A 42 9.80 3.50 -11.49
C ALA A 42 11.15 3.98 -10.96
N VAL A 43 12.17 3.13 -11.00
CA VAL A 43 13.51 3.44 -10.50
C VAL A 43 14.52 3.26 -11.61
N ILE A 44 15.29 4.31 -11.87
CA ILE A 44 16.49 4.25 -12.69
C ILE A 44 17.66 3.89 -11.79
N TYR A 45 18.35 2.79 -12.11
CA TYR A 45 19.52 2.30 -11.39
C TYR A 45 20.76 2.43 -12.26
N GLU A 46 21.69 3.28 -11.84
CA GLU A 46 23.00 3.45 -12.46
C GLU A 46 23.96 2.37 -11.96
N LYS A 47 24.36 1.42 -12.83
CA LYS A 47 25.14 0.24 -12.40
C LYS A 47 26.54 0.60 -11.91
N ALA A 48 27.14 1.66 -12.45
CA ALA A 48 28.50 2.08 -12.11
C ALA A 48 28.59 2.69 -10.70
N THR A 49 27.56 3.41 -10.26
CA THR A 49 27.54 4.10 -8.95
C THR A 49 26.69 3.40 -7.91
N GLY A 50 25.80 2.49 -8.32
CA GLY A 50 24.78 1.90 -7.47
C GLY A 50 23.66 2.88 -7.09
N GLN A 51 23.59 4.05 -7.74
CA GLN A 51 22.62 5.09 -7.40
C GLN A 51 21.24 4.77 -7.96
N GLN A 52 20.21 4.92 -7.12
CA GLN A 52 18.81 4.89 -7.50
C GLN A 52 18.27 6.30 -7.72
N ILE A 53 17.55 6.52 -8.83
CA ILE A 53 16.83 7.75 -9.13
C ILE A 53 15.34 7.39 -9.25
N PRO A 54 14.49 7.80 -8.29
CA PRO A 54 13.07 7.50 -8.31
C PRO A 54 12.30 8.42 -9.26
N LEU A 55 11.34 7.84 -9.99
CA LEU A 55 10.41 8.53 -10.87
C LEU A 55 9.02 8.57 -10.19
N GLN A 56 8.83 9.55 -9.28
CA GLN A 56 7.62 9.67 -8.46
C GLN A 56 6.54 10.55 -9.08
N GLY A 57 5.27 10.15 -8.96
CA GLY A 57 4.13 10.96 -9.40
C GLY A 57 2.84 10.18 -9.58
N HIS A 58 2.92 8.88 -9.84
CA HIS A 58 1.76 8.01 -9.97
C HIS A 58 1.08 7.75 -8.62
N ARG A 59 -0.25 7.63 -8.66
CA ARG A 59 -1.08 7.34 -7.47
C ARG A 59 -1.38 5.85 -7.31
N HIS A 60 -1.18 5.09 -8.37
CA HIS A 60 -1.50 3.68 -8.46
C HIS A 60 -0.32 2.87 -8.99
N ALA A 61 -0.42 1.55 -8.88
CA ALA A 61 0.64 0.66 -9.35
C ALA A 61 0.90 0.85 -10.86
N LEU A 62 2.17 0.82 -11.24
CA LEU A 62 2.56 0.90 -12.64
C LEU A 62 2.10 -0.33 -13.41
N ARG A 63 1.49 -0.10 -14.56
CA ARG A 63 0.93 -1.15 -15.43
C ARG A 63 1.67 -1.31 -16.74
N SER A 64 2.42 -0.30 -17.17
CA SER A 64 3.25 -0.36 -18.37
C SER A 64 4.47 0.54 -18.24
N LEU A 65 5.60 0.05 -18.74
CA LEU A 65 6.88 0.74 -18.83
C LEU A 65 7.41 0.57 -20.26
N ALA A 66 7.83 1.66 -20.90
CA ALA A 66 8.44 1.63 -22.21
C ALA A 66 9.62 2.61 -22.28
N VAL A 67 10.59 2.32 -23.13
CA VAL A 67 11.75 3.19 -23.37
C VAL A 67 11.85 3.48 -24.86
N SER A 68 12.19 4.72 -25.21
CA SER A 68 12.50 5.09 -26.58
C SER A 68 13.72 4.33 -27.12
N PRO A 69 13.83 4.08 -28.43
CA PRO A 69 14.97 3.38 -29.02
C PRO A 69 16.32 4.04 -28.76
N ASP A 70 16.35 5.37 -28.62
CA ASP A 70 17.55 6.16 -28.30
C ASP A 70 17.92 6.14 -26.80
N LYS A 71 17.08 5.53 -25.95
CA LYS A 71 17.24 5.42 -24.48
C LYS A 71 17.21 6.75 -23.73
N LEU A 72 16.72 7.82 -24.35
CA LEU A 72 16.65 9.16 -23.76
C LEU A 72 15.29 9.46 -23.11
N THR A 73 14.23 8.78 -23.53
CA THR A 73 12.87 9.01 -23.01
C THR A 73 12.29 7.72 -22.45
N LEU A 74 11.72 7.82 -21.25
CA LEU A 74 10.96 6.75 -20.61
C LEU A 74 9.49 7.12 -20.55
N ALA A 75 8.60 6.16 -20.76
CA ALA A 75 7.16 6.31 -20.54
C ALA A 75 6.71 5.35 -19.44
N THR A 76 6.02 5.89 -18.44
CA THR A 76 5.37 5.11 -17.38
C THR A 76 3.88 5.38 -17.38
N ALA A 77 3.09 4.34 -17.15
CA ALA A 77 1.66 4.48 -16.96
C ALA A 77 1.17 3.57 -15.83
N ASP A 78 0.19 4.05 -15.08
CA ASP A 78 -0.42 3.34 -13.96
C ASP A 78 -1.81 2.78 -14.30
N VAL A 79 -2.36 1.99 -13.38
CA VAL A 79 -3.72 1.45 -13.45
C VAL A 79 -4.65 2.25 -12.53
N GLY A 80 -5.83 2.66 -12.98
CA GLY A 80 -6.82 3.22 -12.07
C GLY A 80 -7.74 4.26 -12.70
N ASP A 81 -8.61 4.82 -11.87
CA ASP A 81 -9.67 5.74 -12.31
C ASP A 81 -9.11 7.12 -12.66
N THR A 82 -7.98 7.48 -12.06
CA THR A 82 -7.21 8.69 -12.38
C THR A 82 -5.84 8.28 -12.92
N SER A 83 -5.85 7.56 -14.04
CA SER A 83 -4.61 7.06 -14.62
C SER A 83 -3.74 8.17 -15.19
N LEU A 84 -2.45 8.10 -14.90
CA LEU A 84 -1.43 9.02 -15.36
C LEU A 84 -0.53 8.33 -16.38
N LEU A 85 -0.29 9.02 -17.49
CA LEU A 85 0.81 8.76 -18.42
C LEU A 85 1.88 9.82 -18.18
N VAL A 86 3.10 9.40 -17.86
CA VAL A 86 4.22 10.31 -17.63
C VAL A 86 5.38 9.95 -18.54
N LEU A 87 5.90 10.96 -19.24
CA LEU A 87 7.15 10.88 -19.99
C LEU A 87 8.28 11.47 -19.14
N TRP A 88 9.40 10.78 -19.08
CA TRP A 88 10.56 11.16 -18.28
C TRP A 88 11.79 11.30 -19.15
N ASP A 89 12.63 12.25 -18.77
CA ASP A 89 14.02 12.28 -19.23
C ASP A 89 14.77 11.15 -18.53
N ALA A 90 15.22 10.17 -19.31
CA ALA A 90 15.90 9.00 -18.77
C ALA A 90 17.25 9.35 -18.14
N LEU A 91 17.88 10.48 -18.48
CA LEU A 91 19.17 10.91 -17.91
C LEU A 91 18.98 11.59 -16.57
N THR A 92 18.01 12.51 -16.46
CA THR A 92 17.83 13.33 -15.26
C THR A 92 16.77 12.80 -14.30
N GLY A 93 15.90 11.89 -14.76
CA GLY A 93 14.75 11.41 -14.01
C GLY A 93 13.64 12.46 -13.83
N LYS A 94 13.69 13.58 -14.56
CA LYS A 94 12.68 14.64 -14.48
C LYS A 94 11.49 14.33 -15.40
N PRO A 95 10.26 14.67 -14.99
CA PRO A 95 9.10 14.54 -15.86
C PRO A 95 9.22 15.57 -16.99
N LEU A 96 9.14 15.10 -18.24
CA LEU A 96 9.06 15.92 -19.45
C LEU A 96 7.62 16.34 -19.71
N TRP A 97 6.68 15.42 -19.50
CA TRP A 97 5.27 15.64 -19.78
C TRP A 97 4.40 14.67 -18.98
N THR A 98 3.22 15.12 -18.56
CA THR A 98 2.24 14.33 -17.81
C THR A 98 0.87 14.55 -18.42
N ALA A 99 0.15 13.47 -18.71
CA ALA A 99 -1.28 13.50 -19.03
C ALA A 99 -2.06 12.68 -18.02
N SER A 100 -3.07 13.32 -17.42
CA SER A 100 -4.18 12.62 -16.78
C SER A 100 -5.18 12.20 -17.83
N GLN A 101 -5.45 10.90 -17.93
CA GLN A 101 -6.59 10.45 -18.70
C GLN A 101 -7.83 10.58 -17.83
N GLU A 102 -8.83 11.34 -18.29
CA GLU A 102 -10.17 11.37 -17.67
C GLU A 102 -10.93 10.04 -17.84
N ARG A 103 -10.35 9.07 -18.53
CA ARG A 103 -10.96 7.78 -18.87
C ARG A 103 -10.66 6.73 -17.83
N THR A 104 -11.72 6.11 -17.32
CA THR A 104 -11.70 5.05 -16.32
C THR A 104 -11.21 3.73 -16.93
N GLY A 105 -10.04 3.23 -16.48
CA GLY A 105 -9.56 1.89 -16.86
C GLY A 105 -8.05 1.71 -16.98
N GLY A 106 -7.29 2.81 -17.12
CA GLY A 106 -5.82 2.81 -17.17
C GLY A 106 -5.20 2.25 -18.46
N ILE A 107 -3.88 2.44 -18.59
CA ILE A 107 -3.10 1.99 -19.75
C ILE A 107 -2.55 0.58 -19.50
N VAL A 108 -2.86 -0.35 -20.40
CA VAL A 108 -2.48 -1.76 -20.31
C VAL A 108 -1.08 -2.02 -20.89
N ALA A 109 -0.77 -1.41 -22.04
CA ALA A 109 0.49 -1.61 -22.74
C ALA A 109 0.88 -0.37 -23.55
N MET A 110 2.18 -0.16 -23.71
CA MET A 110 2.76 0.93 -24.49
C MET A 110 3.97 0.47 -25.30
N ASP A 111 4.24 1.17 -26.40
CA ASP A 111 5.48 1.01 -27.16
C ASP A 111 5.84 2.28 -27.94
N PHE A 112 7.14 2.51 -28.12
CA PHE A 112 7.66 3.63 -28.92
C PHE A 112 7.89 3.19 -30.37
N SER A 113 7.69 4.11 -31.31
CA SER A 113 8.14 3.91 -32.69
C SER A 113 9.68 3.95 -32.78
N ALA A 114 10.24 3.28 -33.80
CA ALA A 114 11.69 3.18 -33.98
C ALA A 114 12.40 4.53 -34.16
N ASP A 115 11.68 5.56 -34.63
CA ASP A 115 12.16 6.94 -34.78
C ASP A 115 11.95 7.81 -33.52
N ALA A 116 11.46 7.23 -32.42
CA ALA A 116 11.14 7.90 -31.16
C ALA A 116 10.13 9.05 -31.27
N ARG A 117 9.40 9.18 -32.39
CA ARG A 117 8.43 10.25 -32.61
C ARG A 117 7.05 9.92 -32.07
N PHE A 118 6.62 8.66 -32.20
CA PHE A 118 5.27 8.24 -31.84
C PHE A 118 5.29 7.32 -30.63
N LEU A 119 4.27 7.46 -29.77
CA LEU A 119 3.96 6.53 -28.69
C LEU A 119 2.60 5.91 -28.97
N ALA A 120 2.52 4.58 -28.91
CA ALA A 120 1.24 3.87 -28.99
C ALA A 120 0.84 3.40 -27.60
N THR A 121 -0.43 3.62 -27.24
CA THR A 121 -1.00 3.24 -25.94
C THR A 121 -2.24 2.38 -26.15
N LEU A 122 -2.36 1.29 -25.41
CA LEU A 122 -3.57 0.48 -25.30
C LEU A 122 -4.23 0.77 -23.95
N SER A 123 -5.41 1.37 -23.95
CA SER A 123 -6.16 1.72 -22.74
C SER A 123 -7.45 0.93 -22.62
N ASN A 124 -7.90 0.71 -21.38
CA ASN A 124 -9.25 0.23 -21.12
C ASN A 124 -10.22 1.43 -21.07
N THR A 125 -11.43 1.22 -21.60
CA THR A 125 -12.53 2.18 -21.62
C THR A 125 -13.78 1.52 -21.05
N GLY A 126 -14.26 1.96 -19.89
CA GLY A 126 -15.50 1.45 -19.29
C GLY A 126 -15.87 2.14 -17.98
N GLU A 127 -17.15 2.39 -17.75
CA GLU A 127 -17.66 3.02 -16.53
C GLU A 127 -17.76 2.01 -15.37
N ARG A 128 -17.22 2.41 -14.21
CA ARG A 128 -17.39 1.84 -12.86
C ARG A 128 -17.33 0.32 -12.69
N GLY A 129 -16.22 -0.08 -12.06
CA GLY A 129 -16.15 -1.18 -11.11
C GLY A 129 -14.77 -1.13 -10.44
N ASN A 130 -14.70 -1.25 -9.10
CA ASN A 130 -13.48 -1.22 -8.29
C ASN A 130 -12.39 -2.19 -8.82
N LEU A 131 -11.61 -1.77 -9.83
CA LEU A 131 -10.49 -2.52 -10.40
C LEU A 131 -9.15 -2.12 -9.77
N SER A 132 -9.18 -1.15 -8.84
CA SER A 132 -8.02 -0.64 -8.10
C SER A 132 -7.29 -1.69 -7.24
N HIS A 133 -7.88 -2.87 -7.03
CA HIS A 133 -7.35 -3.92 -6.15
C HIS A 133 -7.25 -5.33 -6.76
N CYS A 134 -7.37 -5.50 -8.09
CA CYS A 134 -7.34 -6.84 -8.70
C CYS A 134 -5.95 -7.23 -9.27
N PRO A 135 -5.29 -8.29 -8.78
CA PRO A 135 -4.10 -8.85 -9.43
C PRO A 135 -4.42 -9.49 -10.79
N LEU A 136 -3.38 -9.59 -11.64
CA LEU A 136 -3.37 -9.91 -13.07
C LEU A 136 -4.36 -11.00 -13.59
N PRO A 137 -4.70 -12.09 -12.86
CA PRO A 137 -5.63 -13.11 -13.38
C PRO A 137 -7.12 -12.80 -13.22
N ARG A 138 -7.51 -11.88 -12.31
CA ARG A 138 -8.93 -11.71 -11.93
C ARG A 138 -9.69 -10.64 -12.71
N VAL A 139 -9.00 -9.65 -13.29
CA VAL A 139 -9.63 -8.67 -14.20
C VAL A 139 -10.20 -9.35 -15.46
N LEU A 140 -9.56 -10.44 -15.90
CA LEU A 140 -10.03 -11.27 -17.02
C LEU A 140 -11.36 -12.00 -16.72
N GLN A 141 -11.81 -12.05 -15.46
CA GLN A 141 -13.03 -12.74 -15.05
C GLN A 141 -14.24 -11.80 -14.86
N ALA A 142 -14.01 -10.48 -14.76
CA ALA A 142 -15.06 -9.45 -14.72
C ALA A 142 -15.39 -8.86 -16.12
N ALA A 143 -14.90 -9.52 -17.18
CA ALA A 143 -14.70 -9.00 -18.54
C ALA A 143 -15.95 -8.77 -19.41
N ALA A 144 -17.16 -8.67 -18.85
CA ALA A 144 -18.35 -8.47 -19.67
C ALA A 144 -18.51 -7.04 -20.22
N ASP A 145 -18.00 -6.02 -19.51
CA ASP A 145 -18.24 -4.59 -19.81
C ASP A 145 -16.97 -3.75 -20.08
N VAL A 146 -15.78 -4.37 -20.20
CA VAL A 146 -14.53 -3.62 -20.45
C VAL A 146 -14.30 -3.47 -21.95
N SER A 147 -14.41 -2.25 -22.47
CA SER A 147 -13.94 -1.91 -23.82
C SER A 147 -12.46 -1.50 -23.80
N GLN A 148 -11.81 -1.51 -24.95
CA GLN A 148 -10.42 -1.06 -25.09
C GLN A 148 -10.27 -0.17 -26.31
N GLU A 149 -9.25 0.69 -26.31
CA GLU A 149 -8.87 1.51 -27.45
C GLU A 149 -7.35 1.53 -27.64
N VAL A 150 -6.92 1.69 -28.89
CA VAL A 150 -5.53 1.94 -29.26
C VAL A 150 -5.40 3.39 -29.68
N SER A 151 -4.48 4.11 -29.05
CA SER A 151 -4.22 5.52 -29.31
C SER A 151 -2.77 5.73 -29.74
N ILE A 152 -2.55 6.63 -30.69
CA ILE A 152 -1.22 7.05 -31.15
C ILE A 152 -1.01 8.51 -30.76
N TRP A 153 0.12 8.81 -30.16
CA TRP A 153 0.53 10.14 -29.71
C TRP A 153 1.72 10.61 -30.54
N ASP A 154 1.74 11.89 -30.93
CA ASP A 154 2.95 12.53 -31.49
C ASP A 154 3.70 13.21 -30.35
N LEU A 155 4.92 12.76 -30.10
CA LEU A 155 5.76 13.26 -29.01
C LEU A 155 6.40 14.61 -29.32
N GLN A 156 6.22 15.14 -30.53
CA GLN A 156 6.59 16.53 -30.86
C GLN A 156 5.59 17.55 -30.31
N SER A 157 4.32 17.18 -30.17
CA SER A 157 3.24 18.02 -29.63
C SER A 157 2.31 17.20 -28.70
N PRO A 158 2.84 16.61 -27.62
CA PRO A 158 2.07 15.70 -26.77
C PRO A 158 0.88 16.40 -26.07
N GLU A 159 0.93 17.73 -25.88
CA GLU A 159 -0.15 18.55 -25.34
C GLU A 159 -1.42 18.61 -26.20
N GLU A 160 -1.33 18.30 -27.50
CA GLU A 160 -2.50 18.29 -28.40
C GLU A 160 -3.37 17.04 -28.21
N GLY A 161 -2.92 16.08 -27.40
CA GLY A 161 -3.58 14.80 -27.19
C GLY A 161 -3.18 13.73 -28.22
N PRO A 162 -3.86 12.56 -28.20
CA PRO A 162 -3.57 11.52 -29.16
C PRO A 162 -4.03 11.92 -30.57
N ILE A 163 -3.16 11.77 -31.56
CA ILE A 163 -3.44 12.07 -32.97
C ILE A 163 -4.44 11.10 -33.58
N LEU A 164 -4.46 9.85 -33.10
CA LEU A 164 -5.36 8.79 -33.56
C LEU A 164 -5.87 8.04 -32.35
N ILE A 165 -7.18 7.77 -32.32
CA ILE A 165 -7.82 6.89 -31.34
C ILE A 165 -8.67 5.91 -32.13
N THR A 166 -8.55 4.62 -31.84
CA THR A 166 -9.37 3.60 -32.50
C THR A 166 -9.85 2.58 -31.49
N PRO A 167 -11.18 2.41 -31.32
CA PRO A 167 -11.73 1.44 -30.39
C PRO A 167 -11.49 0.01 -30.90
N VAL A 168 -11.27 -0.90 -29.96
CA VAL A 168 -11.17 -2.33 -30.20
C VAL A 168 -12.59 -2.91 -30.25
N ALA A 169 -13.17 -2.96 -31.46
CA ALA A 169 -14.59 -3.30 -31.67
C ALA A 169 -14.98 -4.76 -31.33
N ASP A 170 -14.04 -5.62 -30.98
CA ASP A 170 -14.23 -7.07 -30.94
C ASP A 170 -14.58 -7.64 -29.56
N GLY A 171 -14.64 -6.80 -28.51
CA GLY A 171 -14.86 -7.23 -27.12
C GLY A 171 -13.75 -8.13 -26.55
N SER A 172 -12.66 -8.33 -27.29
CA SER A 172 -11.51 -9.14 -26.87
C SER A 172 -10.49 -8.29 -26.13
N LEU A 173 -10.05 -8.73 -24.96
CA LEU A 173 -9.02 -8.06 -24.18
C LEU A 173 -7.63 -8.34 -24.75
N LEU A 174 -6.98 -7.27 -25.19
CA LEU A 174 -5.58 -7.22 -25.60
C LEU A 174 -4.69 -6.95 -24.38
N THR A 175 -3.50 -7.54 -24.38
CA THR A 175 -2.53 -7.51 -23.28
C THR A 175 -1.17 -6.95 -23.69
N SER A 176 -0.87 -6.88 -24.99
CA SER A 176 0.42 -6.43 -25.52
C SER A 176 0.23 -5.59 -26.78
N LEU A 177 1.12 -4.61 -26.98
CA LEU A 177 1.17 -3.70 -28.12
C LEU A 177 2.64 -3.50 -28.54
N ARG A 178 2.95 -3.65 -29.83
CA ARG A 178 4.30 -3.45 -30.37
C ARG A 178 4.30 -2.77 -31.73
N PHE A 179 5.20 -1.81 -31.94
CA PHE A 179 5.47 -1.21 -33.24
C PHE A 179 6.30 -2.15 -34.12
N ASN A 180 6.15 -2.00 -35.44
CA ASN A 180 7.11 -2.55 -36.39
C ASN A 180 8.41 -1.72 -36.32
N PRO A 181 9.58 -2.34 -36.02
CA PRO A 181 10.86 -1.63 -35.92
C PRO A 181 11.30 -0.97 -37.23
N GLU A 182 10.77 -1.38 -38.38
CA GLU A 182 11.09 -0.80 -39.69
C GLU A 182 10.06 0.23 -40.16
N SER A 183 8.88 0.26 -39.56
CA SER A 183 7.76 1.08 -40.02
C SER A 183 6.88 1.54 -38.87
N HIS A 184 6.86 2.84 -38.62
CA HIS A 184 5.94 3.46 -37.64
C HIS A 184 4.46 3.41 -38.08
N ARG A 185 4.15 2.81 -39.24
CA ARG A 185 2.78 2.67 -39.76
C ARG A 185 2.13 1.35 -39.40
N GLU A 186 2.88 0.39 -38.87
CA GLU A 186 2.36 -0.92 -38.51
C GLU A 186 2.54 -1.18 -37.02
N LEU A 187 1.50 -1.72 -36.39
CA LEU A 187 1.56 -2.26 -35.04
C LEU A 187 0.97 -3.66 -35.00
N VAL A 188 1.34 -4.40 -33.96
CA VAL A 188 0.68 -5.65 -33.59
C VAL A 188 0.22 -5.56 -32.15
N SER A 189 -1.01 -5.98 -31.90
CA SER A 189 -1.50 -6.22 -30.54
C SER A 189 -1.88 -7.68 -30.35
N THR A 190 -1.68 -8.19 -29.14
CA THR A 190 -1.94 -9.58 -28.77
C THR A 190 -2.88 -9.61 -27.58
N GLY A 191 -3.90 -10.46 -27.63
CA GLY A 191 -4.70 -10.87 -26.49
C GLY A 191 -4.66 -12.39 -26.32
N ALA A 192 -5.31 -12.93 -25.28
CA ALA A 192 -5.23 -14.36 -24.96
C ALA A 192 -5.65 -15.28 -26.13
N ASP A 193 -6.64 -14.87 -26.93
CA ASP A 193 -7.20 -15.70 -27.99
C ASP A 193 -6.94 -15.18 -29.41
N ARG A 194 -6.42 -13.96 -29.56
CA ARG A 194 -6.34 -13.27 -30.86
C ARG A 194 -5.10 -12.38 -31.00
N VAL A 195 -4.72 -12.15 -32.25
CA VAL A 195 -3.74 -11.13 -32.67
C VAL A 195 -4.46 -10.16 -33.59
N LEU A 196 -4.26 -8.87 -33.41
CA LEU A 196 -4.72 -7.83 -34.32
C LEU A 196 -3.53 -7.07 -34.87
N PHE A 197 -3.53 -6.87 -36.18
CA PHE A 197 -2.55 -6.00 -36.83
C PHE A 197 -3.20 -4.63 -37.02
N TRP A 198 -2.44 -3.56 -36.85
CA TRP A 198 -2.93 -2.21 -37.02
C TRP A 198 -2.11 -1.53 -38.09
N GLN A 199 -2.79 -0.80 -38.96
CA GLN A 199 -2.13 -0.06 -40.03
C GLN A 199 -2.60 1.39 -40.05
N ARG A 200 -1.64 2.31 -39.97
CA ARG A 200 -1.89 3.74 -40.15
C ARG A 200 -1.98 4.03 -41.65
N VAL A 201 -3.19 4.33 -42.10
CA VAL A 201 -3.50 4.63 -43.49
C VAL A 201 -3.71 6.14 -43.62
N VAL A 202 -3.02 6.73 -44.61
CA VAL A 202 -3.27 8.12 -45.03
C VAL A 202 -4.25 8.08 -46.19
N HIS A 203 -5.39 8.74 -46.04
CA HIS A 203 -6.45 8.83 -47.03
C HIS A 203 -6.13 9.90 -48.07
N GLU A 204 -6.86 9.88 -49.20
CA GLU A 204 -6.68 10.84 -50.30
C GLU A 204 -6.89 12.30 -49.87
N ASP A 205 -7.71 12.51 -48.85
CA ASP A 205 -8.01 13.82 -48.24
C ASP A 205 -6.96 14.27 -47.21
N THR A 206 -5.81 13.59 -47.14
CA THR A 206 -4.71 13.78 -46.16
C THR A 206 -5.07 13.48 -44.71
N SER A 207 -6.30 13.03 -44.43
CA SER A 207 -6.65 12.51 -43.11
C SER A 207 -5.94 11.18 -42.86
N GLU A 208 -5.70 10.87 -41.59
CA GLU A 208 -5.08 9.61 -41.19
C GLU A 208 -6.06 8.81 -40.35
N SER A 209 -6.02 7.50 -40.49
CA SER A 209 -6.77 6.59 -39.62
C SER A 209 -5.91 5.40 -39.24
N LEU A 210 -6.11 4.89 -38.02
CA LEU A 210 -5.56 3.61 -37.61
C LEU A 210 -6.61 2.54 -37.85
N GLN A 211 -6.31 1.58 -38.72
CA GLN A 211 -7.28 0.52 -39.09
C GLN A 211 -6.85 -0.84 -38.53
N PRO A 212 -7.72 -1.56 -37.82
CA PRO A 212 -7.47 -2.94 -37.43
C PRO A 212 -7.63 -3.89 -38.62
N VAL A 213 -6.59 -4.67 -38.90
CA VAL A 213 -6.55 -5.73 -39.89
C VAL A 213 -6.57 -7.07 -39.16
N ARG A 214 -7.67 -7.81 -39.32
CA ARG A 214 -7.81 -9.14 -38.72
C ARG A 214 -6.99 -10.18 -39.49
N PRO A 215 -6.41 -11.18 -38.81
CA PRO A 215 -5.71 -12.25 -39.50
C PRO A 215 -6.66 -13.10 -40.36
N LEU A 216 -6.15 -13.59 -41.48
CA LEU A 216 -6.90 -14.47 -42.38
C LEU A 216 -6.98 -15.90 -41.82
N GLY A 217 -8.18 -16.46 -41.82
CA GLY A 217 -8.45 -17.84 -41.40
C GLY A 217 -8.48 -18.05 -39.88
N SER A 218 -8.78 -19.29 -39.48
CA SER A 218 -8.83 -19.66 -38.05
C SER A 218 -7.49 -20.25 -37.60
N ILE A 219 -7.00 -19.79 -36.44
CA ILE A 219 -5.80 -20.34 -35.78
C ILE A 219 -6.01 -21.71 -35.14
N GLY A 220 -7.26 -22.17 -34.98
CA GLY A 220 -7.59 -23.41 -34.27
C GLY A 220 -7.00 -24.69 -34.89
N ALA A 221 -6.58 -24.64 -36.16
CA ALA A 221 -5.89 -25.75 -36.81
C ALA A 221 -4.40 -25.85 -36.43
N LEU A 222 -3.78 -24.76 -35.99
CA LEU A 222 -2.36 -24.66 -35.68
C LEU A 222 -2.06 -24.74 -34.17
N LYS A 223 -3.10 -24.58 -33.35
CA LYS A 223 -2.99 -24.46 -31.91
C LYS A 223 -4.27 -24.96 -31.25
N PRO A 224 -4.19 -25.77 -30.18
CA PRO A 224 -5.36 -26.15 -29.38
C PRO A 224 -6.03 -24.92 -28.77
N SER A 225 -7.36 -24.93 -28.65
CA SER A 225 -8.13 -23.83 -28.04
C SER A 225 -7.80 -23.59 -26.57
N SER A 226 -7.22 -24.58 -25.88
CA SER A 226 -6.80 -24.47 -24.47
C SER A 226 -5.51 -23.68 -24.27
N VAL A 227 -4.76 -23.41 -25.34
CA VAL A 227 -3.50 -22.66 -25.27
C VAL A 227 -3.83 -21.19 -25.56
N SER A 228 -3.29 -20.26 -24.78
CA SER A 228 -3.45 -18.81 -24.97
C SER A 228 -2.22 -18.19 -25.65
N LEU A 229 -2.39 -17.05 -26.30
CA LEU A 229 -1.32 -16.25 -26.89
C LEU A 229 -0.80 -15.27 -25.84
N THR A 230 0.46 -14.86 -25.96
CA THR A 230 1.16 -14.12 -24.90
C THR A 230 1.62 -12.76 -25.40
N VAL A 231 2.65 -12.73 -26.24
CA VAL A 231 3.28 -11.53 -26.79
C VAL A 231 3.59 -11.74 -28.27
N SER A 232 3.59 -10.67 -29.06
CA SER A 232 3.98 -10.69 -30.48
C SER A 232 5.09 -9.69 -30.75
N VAL A 233 5.92 -9.99 -31.75
CA VAL A 233 6.96 -9.08 -32.24
C VAL A 233 7.13 -9.25 -33.75
N PHE A 234 7.45 -8.15 -34.44
CA PHE A 234 7.85 -8.19 -35.85
C PHE A 234 9.26 -8.77 -35.98
N VAL A 235 9.47 -9.61 -37.00
CA VAL A 235 10.78 -10.19 -37.30
C VAL A 235 11.60 -9.17 -38.10
N PRO A 236 12.75 -8.69 -37.60
CA PRO A 236 13.56 -7.69 -38.30
C PRO A 236 13.97 -8.11 -39.71
N GLY A 237 13.97 -7.18 -40.66
CA GLY A 237 14.30 -7.43 -42.06
C GLY A 237 13.20 -8.13 -42.86
N THR A 238 11.99 -8.29 -42.31
CA THR A 238 10.90 -9.05 -42.95
C THR A 238 9.52 -8.46 -42.66
N THR A 239 8.50 -8.90 -43.40
CA THR A 239 7.09 -8.59 -43.12
C THR A 239 6.43 -9.58 -42.15
N THR A 240 7.20 -10.55 -41.65
CA THR A 240 6.74 -11.65 -40.80
C THR A 240 6.54 -11.17 -39.37
N VAL A 241 5.49 -11.66 -38.73
CA VAL A 241 5.25 -11.47 -37.29
C VAL A 241 5.30 -12.82 -36.61
N VAL A 242 5.82 -12.86 -35.38
CA VAL A 242 5.77 -14.05 -34.55
C VAL A 242 5.03 -13.76 -33.24
N THR A 243 4.29 -14.75 -32.76
CA THR A 243 3.53 -14.68 -31.51
C THR A 243 3.84 -15.87 -30.63
N GLY A 244 4.19 -15.61 -29.37
CA GLY A 244 4.42 -16.65 -28.38
C GLY A 244 3.13 -17.24 -27.84
N THR A 245 3.17 -18.49 -27.40
CA THR A 245 2.04 -19.20 -26.80
C THR A 245 2.32 -19.61 -25.35
N SER A 246 1.26 -19.81 -24.56
CA SER A 246 1.34 -20.22 -23.15
C SER A 246 1.90 -21.63 -22.94
N ASP A 247 1.99 -22.43 -24.00
CA ASP A 247 2.62 -23.75 -23.94
C ASP A 247 4.08 -23.71 -24.40
N GLY A 248 4.62 -22.64 -24.98
CA GLY A 248 6.02 -22.58 -25.44
C GLY A 248 6.20 -22.75 -26.96
N GLY A 249 5.13 -22.61 -27.72
CA GLY A 249 5.12 -22.51 -29.17
C GLY A 249 5.32 -21.07 -29.67
N LEU A 250 5.83 -20.95 -30.89
CA LEU A 250 6.00 -19.71 -31.62
C LEU A 250 5.19 -19.79 -32.91
N LEU A 251 4.09 -19.06 -32.95
CA LEU A 251 3.19 -18.96 -34.09
C LEU A 251 3.74 -17.93 -35.08
N VAL A 252 3.83 -18.31 -36.36
CA VAL A 252 4.42 -17.50 -37.43
C VAL A 252 3.31 -16.98 -38.35
N TRP A 253 3.30 -15.68 -38.57
CA TRP A 253 2.34 -14.96 -39.41
C TRP A 253 3.06 -14.39 -40.64
N GLU A 254 2.66 -14.83 -41.82
CA GLU A 254 3.22 -14.36 -43.10
C GLU A 254 2.18 -13.51 -43.84
N GLU A 255 2.65 -12.56 -44.64
CA GLU A 255 1.80 -11.75 -45.54
C GLU A 255 1.13 -12.66 -46.58
N GLU A 256 -0.18 -12.51 -46.73
CA GLU A 256 -0.95 -13.17 -47.78
C GLU A 256 -1.80 -12.11 -48.48
N ARG A 257 -1.65 -11.99 -49.81
CA ARG A 257 -2.46 -11.06 -50.61
C ARG A 257 -3.63 -11.78 -51.23
N THR A 258 -4.83 -11.53 -50.72
CA THR A 258 -6.07 -12.05 -51.32
C THR A 258 -6.46 -11.27 -52.59
N GLU A 259 -7.26 -11.87 -53.46
CA GLU A 259 -7.72 -11.18 -54.69
C GLU A 259 -8.60 -9.96 -54.40
N ALA A 260 -9.36 -10.00 -53.29
CA ALA A 260 -10.20 -8.89 -52.84
C ALA A 260 -9.39 -7.71 -52.27
N ALA A 261 -8.18 -7.97 -51.77
CA ALA A 261 -7.28 -6.97 -51.18
C ALA A 261 -6.19 -6.48 -52.15
N ARG A 262 -6.20 -6.88 -53.43
CA ARG A 262 -5.16 -6.48 -54.41
C ARG A 262 -4.96 -4.97 -54.54
N ASP A 263 -6.05 -4.21 -54.45
CA ASP A 263 -6.06 -2.74 -54.53
C ASP A 263 -6.15 -2.08 -53.14
N SER A 264 -6.19 -2.86 -52.06
CA SER A 264 -6.22 -2.35 -50.69
C SER A 264 -4.82 -1.98 -50.23
N PRO A 265 -4.63 -0.84 -49.52
CA PRO A 265 -3.36 -0.53 -48.89
C PRO A 265 -3.05 -1.41 -47.67
N LEU A 266 -4.01 -2.24 -47.21
CA LEU A 266 -3.91 -3.03 -45.99
C LEU A 266 -3.12 -4.33 -46.18
N ILE A 267 -2.23 -4.63 -45.24
CA ILE A 267 -1.40 -5.84 -45.24
C ILE A 267 -2.12 -6.95 -44.45
N GLU A 268 -2.71 -7.88 -45.17
CA GLU A 268 -3.33 -9.07 -44.59
C GLU A 268 -2.27 -10.13 -44.25
N ARG A 269 -2.45 -10.83 -43.11
CA ARG A 269 -1.52 -11.86 -42.63
C ARG A 269 -2.26 -13.13 -42.24
N ARG A 270 -1.63 -14.28 -42.46
CA ARG A 270 -2.15 -15.60 -42.07
C ARG A 270 -1.16 -16.37 -41.22
N ALA A 271 -1.66 -17.09 -40.22
CA ALA A 271 -0.85 -18.02 -39.46
C ALA A 271 -0.45 -19.22 -40.35
N VAL A 272 0.85 -19.49 -40.46
CA VAL A 272 1.39 -20.52 -41.35
C VAL A 272 1.95 -21.71 -40.56
N LYS A 273 2.63 -21.44 -39.44
CA LYS A 273 3.36 -22.48 -38.67
C LYS A 273 3.29 -22.20 -37.17
N ASN A 274 3.38 -23.27 -36.38
CA ASN A 274 3.60 -23.21 -34.93
C ASN A 274 4.85 -24.03 -34.59
N LEU A 275 5.90 -23.38 -34.10
CA LEU A 275 7.20 -23.99 -33.80
C LEU A 275 7.35 -24.15 -32.29
N ARG A 276 7.57 -25.37 -31.80
CA ARG A 276 7.82 -25.59 -30.37
C ARG A 276 9.27 -25.24 -30.02
N ILE A 277 9.48 -24.19 -29.23
CA ILE A 277 10.82 -23.67 -28.92
C ILE A 277 11.12 -23.55 -27.42
N HIS A 278 10.10 -23.58 -26.56
CA HIS A 278 10.23 -23.63 -25.10
C HIS A 278 9.45 -24.81 -24.53
N THR A 279 9.84 -25.25 -23.32
CA THR A 279 9.08 -26.28 -22.59
C THR A 279 7.90 -25.69 -21.81
N ALA A 280 7.94 -24.39 -21.54
CA ALA A 280 6.91 -23.62 -20.85
C ALA A 280 6.52 -22.36 -21.66
N ALA A 281 5.58 -21.56 -21.15
CA ALA A 281 5.07 -20.35 -21.80
C ALA A 281 6.18 -19.42 -22.30
N ILE A 282 6.02 -18.86 -23.49
CA ILE A 282 6.84 -17.73 -23.94
C ILE A 282 6.27 -16.47 -23.29
N THR A 283 7.07 -15.77 -22.49
CA THR A 283 6.62 -14.64 -21.67
C THR A 283 7.18 -13.31 -22.17
N ALA A 284 8.32 -13.34 -22.86
CA ALA A 284 8.92 -12.16 -23.47
C ALA A 284 9.36 -12.47 -24.92
N LEU A 285 9.09 -11.54 -25.83
CA LEU A 285 9.63 -11.53 -27.19
C LEU A 285 10.14 -10.12 -27.49
N ALA A 286 11.29 -10.06 -28.15
CA ALA A 286 11.90 -8.80 -28.56
C ALA A 286 12.70 -8.96 -29.85
N ALA A 287 12.88 -7.85 -30.55
CA ALA A 287 13.78 -7.72 -31.68
C ALA A 287 15.10 -7.12 -31.22
N ALA A 288 16.23 -7.71 -31.62
CA ALA A 288 17.57 -7.24 -31.28
C ALA A 288 18.47 -7.34 -32.51
N GLY A 289 18.78 -6.20 -33.14
CA GLY A 289 19.49 -6.18 -34.42
C GLY A 289 18.74 -6.98 -35.48
N ALA A 290 19.40 -7.99 -36.07
CA ALA A 290 18.81 -8.89 -37.06
C ALA A 290 18.15 -10.15 -36.45
N HIS A 291 18.01 -10.20 -35.12
CA HIS A 291 17.58 -11.37 -34.38
C HIS A 291 16.23 -11.17 -33.70
N VAL A 292 15.48 -12.27 -33.59
CA VAL A 292 14.31 -12.38 -32.72
C VAL A 292 14.73 -13.14 -31.47
N VAL A 293 14.38 -12.63 -30.31
CA VAL A 293 14.78 -13.21 -29.02
C VAL A 293 13.55 -13.58 -28.22
N SER A 294 13.53 -14.81 -27.70
CA SER A 294 12.47 -15.30 -26.83
C SER A 294 12.98 -15.55 -25.43
N GLY A 295 12.18 -15.12 -24.45
CA GLY A 295 12.31 -15.48 -23.05
C GLY A 295 11.14 -16.36 -22.63
N GLY A 296 11.42 -17.50 -22.01
CA GLY A 296 10.41 -18.43 -21.56
C GLY A 296 10.25 -18.46 -20.04
N ALA A 297 9.09 -18.92 -19.57
CA ALA A 297 8.85 -19.25 -18.18
C ALA A 297 9.70 -20.44 -17.69
N ASP A 298 10.39 -21.15 -18.60
CA ASP A 298 11.41 -22.14 -18.30
C ASP A 298 12.75 -21.51 -17.84
N GLY A 299 12.86 -20.18 -17.88
CA GLY A 299 14.05 -19.43 -17.47
C GLY A 299 15.11 -19.30 -18.57
N TYR A 300 14.76 -19.71 -19.80
CA TYR A 300 15.70 -19.73 -20.91
C TYR A 300 15.51 -18.54 -21.84
N VAL A 301 16.63 -18.09 -22.42
CA VAL A 301 16.64 -17.05 -23.47
C VAL A 301 17.20 -17.64 -24.75
N ARG A 302 16.50 -17.48 -25.88
CA ARG A 302 16.88 -18.08 -27.18
C ARG A 302 16.87 -17.03 -28.29
N PHE A 303 17.91 -17.02 -29.11
CA PHE A 303 18.10 -16.11 -30.23
C PHE A 303 17.85 -16.83 -31.55
N PHE A 304 17.08 -16.20 -32.43
CA PHE A 304 16.73 -16.73 -33.74
C PHE A 304 17.11 -15.73 -34.83
N ASP A 305 17.53 -16.23 -35.99
CA ASP A 305 17.70 -15.40 -37.18
C ASP A 305 16.36 -15.09 -37.88
N ALA A 306 16.38 -14.28 -38.94
CA ALA A 306 15.19 -13.94 -39.74
C ALA A 306 14.48 -15.16 -40.37
N ARG A 307 15.13 -16.33 -40.43
CA ARG A 307 14.55 -17.60 -40.89
C ARG A 307 14.08 -18.48 -39.73
N LEU A 308 14.06 -17.94 -38.51
CA LEU A 308 13.70 -18.61 -37.26
C LEU A 308 14.59 -19.81 -36.93
N ARG A 309 15.87 -19.79 -37.32
CA ARG A 309 16.87 -20.77 -36.91
C ARG A 309 17.51 -20.32 -35.61
N LEU A 310 17.59 -21.22 -34.63
CA LEU A 310 18.27 -20.96 -33.36
C LEU A 310 19.76 -20.71 -33.61
N VAL A 311 20.25 -19.55 -33.17
CA VAL A 311 21.66 -19.13 -33.33
C VAL A 311 22.41 -19.07 -32.01
N ALA A 312 21.74 -18.77 -30.91
CA ALA A 312 22.37 -18.68 -29.58
C ALA A 312 21.33 -18.89 -28.45
N TRP A 313 21.77 -19.27 -27.25
CA TRP A 313 20.88 -19.45 -26.08
C TRP A 313 21.58 -19.30 -24.72
N PHE A 314 20.80 -18.94 -23.70
CA PHE A 314 21.18 -18.92 -22.28
C PHE A 314 20.25 -19.82 -21.47
N GLU A 315 20.84 -20.77 -20.75
CA GLU A 315 20.13 -21.74 -19.92
C GLU A 315 20.66 -21.79 -18.47
N ASP A 316 21.80 -21.17 -18.19
CA ASP A 316 22.55 -21.30 -16.93
C ASP A 316 22.27 -20.19 -15.89
N MET A 317 21.25 -19.34 -16.12
CA MET A 317 21.00 -18.15 -15.29
C MET A 317 20.48 -18.49 -13.87
N ASP A 318 19.74 -19.59 -13.72
CA ASP A 318 19.12 -20.05 -12.45
C ASP A 318 18.40 -18.93 -11.64
N ALA A 319 17.79 -17.99 -12.35
CA ALA A 319 17.11 -16.83 -11.75
C ALA A 319 15.57 -16.93 -11.80
N GLY A 320 15.01 -18.01 -12.36
CA GLY A 320 13.56 -18.22 -12.51
C GLY A 320 13.05 -17.92 -13.92
N GLY A 321 11.73 -17.98 -14.11
CA GLY A 321 11.09 -17.75 -15.41
C GLY A 321 11.26 -16.30 -15.85
N ILE A 322 11.44 -16.07 -17.15
CA ILE A 322 11.63 -14.73 -17.70
C ILE A 322 10.30 -13.95 -17.64
N THR A 323 10.32 -12.67 -17.29
CA THR A 323 9.13 -11.77 -17.32
C THR A 323 9.35 -10.52 -18.17
N SER A 324 10.61 -10.11 -18.33
CA SER A 324 10.99 -8.97 -19.15
C SER A 324 12.35 -9.21 -19.79
N LEU A 325 12.54 -8.66 -20.98
CA LEU A 325 13.75 -8.80 -21.77
C LEU A 325 13.96 -7.51 -22.55
N SER A 326 15.10 -6.85 -22.33
CA SER A 326 15.37 -5.54 -22.92
C SER A 326 16.86 -5.35 -23.24
N PHE A 327 17.15 -4.82 -24.42
CA PHE A 327 18.50 -4.70 -24.96
C PHE A 327 19.07 -3.30 -24.77
N ALA A 328 20.39 -3.23 -24.58
CA ALA A 328 21.19 -2.03 -24.73
C ALA A 328 21.10 -1.49 -26.17
N THR A 329 21.47 -0.23 -26.37
CA THR A 329 21.61 0.33 -27.71
C THR A 329 22.64 -0.48 -28.50
N ALA A 330 22.31 -0.88 -29.72
CA ALA A 330 23.22 -1.64 -30.56
C ALA A 330 24.48 -0.80 -30.84
N GLY A 331 25.63 -1.22 -30.28
CA GLY A 331 26.93 -0.64 -30.64
C GLY A 331 27.31 -0.93 -32.09
N SER A 332 28.40 -0.32 -32.58
CA SER A 332 28.89 -0.55 -33.94
C SER A 332 29.07 -2.04 -34.23
N VAL A 333 28.31 -2.59 -35.18
CA VAL A 333 28.42 -4.00 -35.61
C VAL A 333 29.86 -4.27 -36.07
N PRO A 334 30.58 -5.25 -35.50
CA PRO A 334 31.92 -5.57 -35.96
C PRO A 334 31.87 -6.00 -37.44
N LEU A 335 32.79 -5.46 -38.26
CA LEU A 335 32.93 -5.69 -39.72
C LEU A 335 33.21 -7.16 -40.13
N SER A 336 33.10 -8.10 -39.20
CA SER A 336 33.36 -9.53 -39.40
C SER A 336 32.07 -10.26 -39.79
N ASP A 337 31.98 -10.70 -41.04
CA ASP A 337 30.84 -11.41 -41.65
C ASP A 337 30.49 -12.79 -41.02
N ALA A 338 31.16 -13.23 -39.95
CA ALA A 338 31.07 -14.62 -39.46
C ALA A 338 30.76 -14.82 -37.96
N ALA A 339 30.76 -13.79 -37.11
CA ALA A 339 30.51 -13.94 -35.68
C ALA A 339 29.09 -13.47 -35.32
N PHE A 340 28.35 -14.28 -34.57
CA PHE A 340 27.08 -13.89 -33.98
C PHE A 340 27.30 -12.65 -33.10
N TYR A 341 26.49 -11.60 -33.29
CA TYR A 341 26.56 -10.38 -32.49
C TYR A 341 25.15 -10.00 -32.04
N ALA A 342 25.00 -9.77 -30.75
CA ALA A 342 23.81 -9.20 -30.15
C ALA A 342 24.24 -8.09 -29.17
N PRO A 343 23.40 -7.08 -28.93
CA PRO A 343 23.64 -6.13 -27.83
C PRO A 343 23.49 -6.83 -26.49
N ASP A 344 24.21 -6.32 -25.48
CA ASP A 344 23.99 -6.72 -24.09
C ASP A 344 22.56 -6.44 -23.65
N PHE A 345 22.06 -7.21 -22.71
CA PHE A 345 20.64 -7.15 -22.34
C PHE A 345 20.42 -7.42 -20.87
N VAL A 346 19.24 -7.03 -20.41
CA VAL A 346 18.80 -7.24 -19.04
C VAL A 346 17.53 -8.07 -19.03
N VAL A 347 17.40 -8.84 -17.96
CA VAL A 347 16.31 -9.79 -17.77
C VAL A 347 15.70 -9.58 -16.40
N GLY A 348 14.38 -9.38 -16.35
CA GLY A 348 13.59 -9.54 -15.12
C GLY A 348 12.98 -10.93 -15.05
N THR A 349 12.81 -11.44 -13.84
CA THR A 349 12.41 -12.83 -13.60
C THR A 349 11.30 -12.97 -12.57
N THR A 350 10.60 -14.10 -12.58
CA THR A 350 9.53 -14.43 -11.63
C THR A 350 9.99 -14.56 -10.18
N ASN A 351 11.30 -14.74 -9.93
CA ASN A 351 11.85 -14.79 -8.57
C ASN A 351 12.30 -13.41 -8.08
N ALA A 352 11.75 -12.33 -8.64
CA ALA A 352 12.08 -10.94 -8.31
C ALA A 352 13.58 -10.59 -8.46
N LYS A 353 14.27 -11.26 -9.39
CA LYS A 353 15.67 -10.99 -9.73
C LYS A 353 15.79 -10.21 -11.03
N ILE A 354 16.75 -9.28 -11.08
CA ILE A 354 17.18 -8.57 -12.30
C ILE A 354 18.62 -8.97 -12.61
N VAL A 355 18.83 -9.51 -13.81
CA VAL A 355 20.14 -10.03 -14.25
C VAL A 355 20.60 -9.27 -15.50
N SER A 356 21.85 -8.80 -15.49
CA SER A 356 22.55 -8.25 -16.64
C SER A 356 23.31 -9.35 -17.37
N MET A 357 23.15 -9.43 -18.68
CA MET A 357 23.77 -10.43 -19.53
C MET A 357 24.68 -9.76 -20.55
N GLU A 358 25.97 -10.12 -20.50
CA GLU A 358 26.94 -9.74 -21.52
C GLU A 358 26.93 -10.75 -22.66
N THR A 359 26.77 -10.29 -23.88
CA THR A 359 26.75 -11.16 -25.06
C THR A 359 28.11 -11.79 -25.35
N ALA A 360 29.21 -11.19 -24.92
CA ALA A 360 30.52 -11.83 -24.99
C ALA A 360 30.59 -13.17 -24.23
N SER A 361 29.70 -13.40 -23.24
CA SER A 361 29.64 -14.66 -22.50
C SER A 361 29.15 -15.87 -23.33
N PHE A 362 28.74 -15.68 -24.58
CA PHE A 362 28.41 -16.79 -25.49
C PHE A 362 29.62 -17.67 -25.82
N ASP A 363 30.81 -17.07 -25.93
CA ASP A 363 32.04 -17.78 -26.30
C ASP A 363 32.78 -18.36 -25.07
N ASP A 364 32.26 -18.11 -23.86
CA ASP A 364 32.84 -18.61 -22.62
C ASP A 364 32.60 -20.12 -22.43
N ASP A 365 33.50 -20.78 -21.69
CA ASP A 365 33.35 -22.19 -21.31
C ASP A 365 31.98 -22.42 -20.61
N PRO A 366 31.24 -23.49 -20.92
CA PRO A 366 29.99 -23.85 -20.23
C PRO A 366 30.08 -23.87 -18.70
N LYS A 367 31.27 -24.01 -18.10
CA LYS A 367 31.48 -23.94 -16.64
C LYS A 367 31.74 -22.52 -16.11
N SER A 368 31.81 -21.51 -16.98
CA SER A 368 32.06 -20.12 -16.60
C SER A 368 30.88 -19.55 -15.84
N SER A 369 31.13 -18.99 -14.65
CA SER A 369 30.12 -18.27 -13.87
C SER A 369 29.58 -17.03 -14.60
N ARG A 370 30.26 -16.55 -15.64
CA ARG A 370 29.81 -15.41 -16.46
C ARG A 370 28.56 -15.72 -17.27
N ARG A 371 28.31 -16.99 -17.61
CA ARG A 371 27.08 -17.42 -18.33
C ARG A 371 25.81 -17.28 -17.48
N ALA A 372 25.96 -17.16 -16.15
CA ALA A 372 24.84 -16.89 -15.25
C ALA A 372 24.43 -15.41 -15.21
N GLY A 373 25.24 -14.52 -15.79
CA GLY A 373 25.03 -13.08 -15.76
C GLY A 373 25.43 -12.42 -14.44
N GLN A 374 25.41 -11.08 -14.44
CA GLN A 374 25.61 -10.27 -13.24
C GLN A 374 24.27 -9.98 -12.59
N MET A 375 24.11 -10.38 -11.32
CA MET A 375 22.94 -10.01 -10.53
C MET A 375 22.97 -8.51 -10.22
N ILE A 376 21.94 -7.77 -10.68
CA ILE A 376 21.76 -6.35 -10.35
C ILE A 376 20.93 -6.21 -9.07
N LEU A 377 19.81 -6.92 -9.02
CA LEU A 377 18.87 -6.87 -7.90
C LEU A 377 18.39 -8.28 -7.59
N ALA A 378 18.52 -8.70 -6.34
CA ALA A 378 17.91 -9.91 -5.81
C ALA A 378 16.83 -9.50 -4.81
N GLY A 379 15.59 -9.30 -5.29
CA GLY A 379 14.48 -8.85 -4.45
C GLY A 379 13.74 -10.00 -3.75
N ASN A 380 12.57 -9.67 -3.21
CA ASN A 380 11.65 -10.64 -2.63
C ASN A 380 10.45 -10.86 -3.56
N SER A 381 10.18 -12.11 -3.92
CA SER A 381 9.05 -12.50 -4.77
C SER A 381 7.80 -12.89 -3.96
N GLN A 382 7.80 -12.66 -2.65
CA GLN A 382 6.73 -13.04 -1.73
C GLN A 382 6.15 -11.82 -1.04
N ALA A 383 4.88 -11.91 -0.67
CA ALA A 383 4.23 -10.99 0.25
C ALA A 383 5.05 -10.80 1.53
N VAL A 384 5.29 -9.56 1.95
CA VAL A 384 6.03 -9.26 3.19
C VAL A 384 5.08 -9.34 4.37
N ALA A 385 5.32 -10.29 5.28
CA ALA A 385 4.47 -10.49 6.46
C ALA A 385 4.88 -9.56 7.62
N ALA A 386 6.19 -9.42 7.83
CA ALA A 386 6.73 -8.56 8.89
C ALA A 386 8.15 -8.07 8.57
N ILE A 387 8.49 -6.89 9.10
CA ILE A 387 9.83 -6.31 9.04
C ILE A 387 10.30 -5.89 10.44
N SER A 388 11.61 -5.86 10.66
CA SER A 388 12.21 -5.30 11.87
C SER A 388 13.56 -4.68 11.54
N ALA A 389 13.81 -3.45 12.01
CA ALA A 389 15.10 -2.78 11.86
C ALA A 389 16.05 -3.20 12.98
N HIS A 390 17.34 -3.33 12.65
CA HIS A 390 18.38 -3.63 13.62
C HIS A 390 18.63 -2.39 14.52
N PRO A 391 18.78 -2.55 15.85
CA PRO A 391 18.81 -1.42 16.79
C PRO A 391 20.11 -0.58 16.78
N GLY A 392 21.12 -0.96 16.00
CA GLY A 392 22.40 -0.23 15.95
C GLY A 392 23.21 -0.38 14.66
N GLN A 393 22.60 -0.88 13.58
CA GLN A 393 23.23 -1.10 12.28
C GLN A 393 22.20 -0.81 11.19
N PRO A 394 22.60 -0.41 9.98
CA PRO A 394 21.70 -0.09 8.88
C PRO A 394 21.09 -1.35 8.21
N HIS A 395 20.66 -2.31 9.03
CA HIS A 395 20.08 -3.56 8.57
C HIS A 395 18.57 -3.58 8.83
N VAL A 396 17.82 -4.06 7.84
CA VAL A 396 16.42 -4.44 8.01
C VAL A 396 16.28 -5.93 7.72
N THR A 397 15.58 -6.63 8.61
CA THR A 397 15.21 -8.04 8.39
C THR A 397 13.74 -8.10 7.99
N LEU A 398 13.42 -8.98 7.06
CA LEU A 398 12.07 -9.22 6.59
C LEU A 398 11.78 -10.72 6.55
N ILE A 399 10.52 -11.07 6.76
CA ILE A 399 10.01 -12.42 6.57
C ILE A 399 8.80 -12.38 5.64
N GLY A 400 8.85 -13.18 4.58
CA GLY A 400 7.75 -13.35 3.64
C GLY A 400 6.79 -14.47 4.04
N ASP A 401 5.59 -14.44 3.45
CA ASP A 401 4.53 -15.42 3.72
C ASP A 401 5.00 -16.86 3.50
N ALA A 402 5.73 -17.17 2.44
CA ALA A 402 6.22 -18.54 2.19
C ALA A 402 7.55 -18.85 2.89
N GLY A 403 7.87 -18.11 3.95
CA GLY A 403 8.99 -18.40 4.86
C GLY A 403 10.35 -17.98 4.32
N LEU A 404 10.41 -17.11 3.31
CA LEU A 404 11.67 -16.51 2.87
C LEU A 404 12.07 -15.38 3.82
N GLN A 405 13.20 -15.54 4.50
CA GLN A 405 13.80 -14.54 5.38
C GLN A 405 14.99 -13.89 4.69
N GLN A 406 15.05 -12.56 4.71
CA GLN A 406 16.15 -11.80 4.13
C GLN A 406 16.63 -10.72 5.11
N VAL A 407 17.94 -10.51 5.15
CA VAL A 407 18.58 -9.40 5.87
C VAL A 407 19.21 -8.48 4.84
N TYR A 408 18.72 -7.25 4.76
CA TYR A 408 19.12 -6.25 3.79
C TYR A 408 19.83 -5.10 4.48
N ASP A 409 21.01 -4.74 3.98
CA ASP A 409 21.73 -3.54 4.39
C ASP A 409 21.32 -2.37 3.49
N TYR A 410 20.61 -1.41 4.06
CA TYR A 410 20.05 -0.29 3.31
C TYR A 410 21.05 0.85 3.10
N ALA A 411 22.25 0.81 3.70
CA ALA A 411 23.29 1.82 3.46
C ALA A 411 24.06 1.61 2.14
N PRO A 412 24.72 0.45 1.89
CA PRO A 412 25.27 0.11 0.59
C PRO A 412 24.23 -0.53 -0.35
N GLN A 413 22.98 -0.71 0.10
CA GLN A 413 21.88 -1.30 -0.66
C GLN A 413 22.17 -2.74 -1.13
N THR A 414 22.58 -3.60 -0.20
CA THR A 414 22.98 -4.99 -0.50
C THR A 414 22.24 -6.01 0.35
N LEU A 415 21.84 -7.13 -0.28
CA LEU A 415 21.34 -8.30 0.42
C LEU A 415 22.51 -9.01 1.14
N LEU A 416 22.44 -9.11 2.47
CA LEU A 416 23.48 -9.73 3.29
C LEU A 416 23.26 -11.23 3.47
N LEU A 417 22.04 -11.62 3.86
CA LEU A 417 21.70 -13.00 4.22
C LEU A 417 20.32 -13.35 3.67
N GLU A 418 20.18 -14.60 3.24
CA GLU A 418 18.91 -15.18 2.81
C GLU A 418 18.76 -16.59 3.42
N LYS A 419 17.58 -16.87 3.98
CA LYS A 419 17.24 -18.19 4.51
C LYS A 419 15.80 -18.54 4.17
N LYS A 420 15.59 -19.71 3.56
CA LYS A 420 14.26 -20.24 3.25
C LYS A 420 13.83 -21.27 4.29
N HIS A 421 12.75 -20.98 5.01
CA HIS A 421 12.13 -21.88 5.98
C HIS A 421 11.12 -22.81 5.29
N ALA A 422 11.60 -23.96 4.81
CA ALA A 422 10.79 -24.86 3.99
C ALA A 422 9.49 -25.32 4.71
N GLY A 423 8.34 -25.07 4.09
CA GLY A 423 7.02 -25.49 4.59
C GLY A 423 6.52 -24.72 5.81
N GLN A 424 7.15 -23.58 6.15
CA GLN A 424 6.73 -22.71 7.24
C GLN A 424 6.22 -21.39 6.66
N GLN A 425 5.03 -20.95 7.09
CA GLN A 425 4.53 -19.63 6.76
C GLN A 425 5.13 -18.61 7.73
N GLY A 426 5.83 -17.59 7.25
CA GLY A 426 6.35 -16.52 8.11
C GLY A 426 5.26 -15.53 8.48
N CYS A 427 5.23 -15.05 9.73
CA CYS A 427 4.15 -14.16 10.19
C CYS A 427 4.62 -12.96 11.03
N ALA A 428 5.67 -13.11 11.83
CA ALA A 428 6.19 -12.04 12.68
C ALA A 428 7.71 -12.12 12.78
N ILE A 429 8.39 -10.97 12.91
CA ILE A 429 9.83 -10.91 13.11
C ILE A 429 10.20 -9.74 14.01
N CYS A 430 11.19 -9.92 14.89
CA CYS A 430 11.66 -8.86 15.79
C CYS A 430 13.13 -9.07 16.15
N TYR A 431 13.92 -8.00 16.13
CA TYR A 431 15.27 -7.98 16.68
C TYR A 431 15.25 -7.91 18.21
N SER A 432 16.25 -8.53 18.85
CA SER A 432 16.52 -8.26 20.26
C SER A 432 17.04 -6.81 20.45
N PRO A 433 16.85 -6.18 21.62
CA PRO A 433 17.29 -4.80 21.84
C PRO A 433 18.80 -4.56 21.64
N ASN A 434 19.61 -5.60 21.82
CA ASN A 434 21.06 -5.56 21.58
C ASN A 434 21.47 -5.92 20.13
N GLY A 435 20.52 -6.28 19.27
CA GLY A 435 20.74 -6.64 17.86
C GLY A 435 21.39 -8.00 17.60
N THR A 436 21.71 -8.78 18.64
CA THR A 436 22.43 -10.05 18.50
C THR A 436 21.53 -11.23 18.09
N LEU A 437 20.23 -11.12 18.32
CA LEU A 437 19.26 -12.17 18.07
C LEU A 437 18.11 -11.67 17.20
N ILE A 438 17.50 -12.59 16.45
CA ILE A 438 16.26 -12.39 15.72
C ILE A 438 15.25 -13.44 16.20
N ALA A 439 14.06 -13.01 16.59
CA ALA A 439 12.93 -13.90 16.80
C ALA A 439 12.05 -13.92 15.54
N VAL A 440 11.76 -15.11 15.02
CA VAL A 440 10.87 -15.34 13.87
C VAL A 440 9.69 -16.18 14.31
N GLY A 441 8.48 -15.71 14.02
CA GLY A 441 7.22 -16.37 14.32
C GLY A 441 6.55 -16.91 13.07
N PHE A 442 6.02 -18.13 13.17
CA PHE A 442 5.44 -18.86 12.05
C PHE A 442 3.93 -19.12 12.20
N GLY A 443 3.28 -19.41 11.07
CA GLY A 443 1.85 -19.68 10.98
C GLY A 443 1.39 -20.97 11.67
N ASN A 444 2.31 -21.85 12.05
CA ASN A 444 2.01 -23.05 12.84
C ASN A 444 2.19 -22.86 14.36
N GLY A 445 2.48 -21.63 14.80
CA GLY A 445 2.72 -21.28 16.20
C GLY A 445 4.15 -21.51 16.70
N ALA A 446 5.08 -21.88 15.81
CA ALA A 446 6.48 -21.99 16.16
C ALA A 446 7.15 -20.61 16.27
N ILE A 447 8.07 -20.47 17.23
CA ILE A 447 8.92 -19.31 17.43
C ILE A 447 10.36 -19.78 17.34
N GLN A 448 11.13 -19.23 16.42
CA GLN A 448 12.56 -19.50 16.27
C GLN A 448 13.39 -18.31 16.74
N ILE A 449 14.34 -18.56 17.62
CA ILE A 449 15.39 -17.61 17.99
C ILE A 449 16.63 -17.94 17.18
N GLN A 450 17.11 -16.95 16.46
CA GLN A 450 18.21 -17.07 15.52
C GLN A 450 19.33 -16.09 15.85
N ASN A 451 20.55 -16.43 15.44
CA ASN A 451 21.67 -15.49 15.44
C ASN A 451 21.47 -14.45 14.33
N SER A 452 21.63 -13.15 14.62
CA SER A 452 21.41 -12.09 13.62
C SER A 452 22.45 -12.07 12.50
N ALA A 453 23.68 -12.51 12.75
CA ALA A 453 24.78 -12.46 11.80
C ALA A 453 24.85 -13.68 10.86
N THR A 454 24.29 -14.83 11.26
CA THR A 454 24.34 -16.06 10.45
C THR A 454 22.98 -16.64 10.09
N LEU A 455 21.90 -16.18 10.72
CA LEU A 455 20.56 -16.79 10.67
C LEU A 455 20.52 -18.25 11.17
N ASP A 456 21.55 -18.70 11.89
CA ASP A 456 21.56 -20.03 12.51
C ASP A 456 20.49 -20.11 13.59
N GLU A 457 19.74 -21.21 13.59
CA GLU A 457 18.75 -21.49 14.61
C GLU A 457 19.45 -21.84 15.92
N LEU A 458 19.17 -21.05 16.97
CA LEU A 458 19.67 -21.31 18.32
C LEU A 458 18.64 -22.10 19.13
N PHE A 459 17.37 -21.69 19.02
CA PHE A 459 16.27 -22.32 19.75
C PHE A 459 14.96 -22.26 18.97
N THR A 460 14.13 -23.29 19.13
CA THR A 460 12.76 -23.34 18.62
C THR A 460 11.78 -23.66 19.74
N PHE A 461 10.71 -22.88 19.82
CA PHE A 461 9.60 -23.05 20.76
C PHE A 461 8.30 -23.23 20.02
N ARG A 462 7.33 -23.86 20.67
CA ARG A 462 5.97 -23.93 20.18
C ARG A 462 5.02 -23.88 21.37
N THR A 463 4.51 -22.67 21.65
CA THR A 463 3.52 -22.45 22.73
C THR A 463 2.09 -22.60 22.22
N THR A 464 1.89 -22.52 20.90
CA THR A 464 0.58 -22.54 20.26
C THR A 464 0.61 -23.34 18.95
N LEU A 465 -0.57 -23.73 18.47
CA LEU A 465 -0.78 -24.31 17.14
C LEU A 465 -1.32 -23.29 16.14
N SER A 466 -1.74 -22.13 16.64
CA SER A 466 -2.31 -21.03 15.85
C SER A 466 -1.21 -20.17 15.24
N ALA A 467 -1.52 -19.45 14.17
CA ALA A 467 -0.58 -18.53 13.54
C ALA A 467 -0.23 -17.38 14.50
N LEU A 468 1.04 -16.99 14.52
CA LEU A 468 1.50 -15.86 15.30
C LEU A 468 1.20 -14.55 14.57
N THR A 469 0.85 -13.51 15.30
CA THR A 469 0.55 -12.19 14.75
C THR A 469 1.56 -11.14 15.19
N HIS A 470 2.04 -11.22 16.44
CA HIS A 470 2.98 -10.24 17.01
C HIS A 470 4.09 -10.94 17.79
N LEU A 471 5.30 -10.36 17.72
CA LEU A 471 6.45 -10.71 18.55
C LEU A 471 7.08 -9.43 19.08
N THR A 472 7.45 -9.42 20.35
CA THR A 472 8.15 -8.28 20.96
C THR A 472 9.12 -8.77 22.03
N PHE A 473 10.38 -8.33 21.96
CA PHE A 473 11.34 -8.54 23.04
C PHE A 473 11.11 -7.52 24.16
N ALA A 474 11.34 -7.93 25.40
CA ALA A 474 11.47 -6.99 26.50
C ALA A 474 12.70 -6.10 26.30
N PRO A 475 12.68 -4.83 26.74
CA PRO A 475 13.82 -3.91 26.62
C PRO A 475 15.13 -4.43 27.23
N THR A 476 15.01 -5.29 28.25
CA THR A 476 16.15 -5.97 28.89
C THR A 476 16.77 -7.08 28.04
N GLY A 477 16.06 -7.56 27.00
CA GLY A 477 16.44 -8.71 26.18
C GLY A 477 16.24 -10.07 26.87
N THR A 478 15.67 -10.13 28.07
CA THR A 478 15.54 -11.36 28.87
C THR A 478 14.18 -12.04 28.73
N ALA A 479 13.24 -11.45 28.00
CA ALA A 479 11.91 -12.00 27.77
C ALA A 479 11.43 -11.70 26.35
N LEU A 480 10.54 -12.56 25.84
CA LEU A 480 9.89 -12.45 24.55
C LEU A 480 8.40 -12.75 24.74
N ALA A 481 7.55 -11.85 24.26
CA ALA A 481 6.11 -12.05 24.23
C ALA A 481 5.63 -12.31 22.79
N ALA A 482 4.61 -13.15 22.66
CA ALA A 482 4.01 -13.51 21.38
C ALA A 482 2.48 -13.48 21.47
N ALA A 483 1.82 -12.92 20.46
CA ALA A 483 0.36 -13.01 20.29
C ALA A 483 0.01 -13.93 19.11
N ASP A 484 -1.13 -14.62 19.20
CA ASP A 484 -1.58 -15.55 18.18
C ASP A 484 -3.03 -15.29 17.71
N THR A 485 -3.42 -15.93 16.60
CA THR A 485 -4.78 -15.83 16.04
C THR A 485 -5.86 -16.49 16.90
N SER A 486 -5.51 -17.12 18.02
CA SER A 486 -6.46 -17.60 19.04
C SER A 486 -6.70 -16.59 20.17
N PHE A 487 -6.30 -15.32 19.94
CA PHE A 487 -6.48 -14.19 20.85
C PHE A 487 -5.74 -14.37 22.18
N ALA A 488 -4.63 -15.11 22.13
CA ALA A 488 -3.85 -15.46 23.31
C ALA A 488 -2.44 -14.89 23.25
N VAL A 489 -1.94 -14.56 24.44
CA VAL A 489 -0.58 -14.04 24.65
C VAL A 489 0.24 -15.08 25.38
N SER A 490 1.44 -15.32 24.87
CA SER A 490 2.44 -16.23 25.44
C SER A 490 3.66 -15.44 25.88
N LEU A 491 4.26 -15.83 27.01
CA LEU A 491 5.51 -15.28 27.51
C LEU A 491 6.60 -16.36 27.56
N ILE A 492 7.79 -16.01 27.08
CA ILE A 492 8.98 -16.86 27.09
C ILE A 492 10.10 -16.04 27.74
N THR A 493 10.86 -16.62 28.68
CA THR A 493 11.93 -15.93 29.39
C THR A 493 13.26 -16.65 29.22
N PHE A 494 14.35 -15.89 29.28
CA PHE A 494 15.71 -16.41 29.27
C PHE A 494 16.20 -16.57 30.70
N GLY A 495 16.54 -17.79 31.09
CA GLY A 495 16.98 -18.14 32.43
C GLY A 495 18.39 -18.74 32.47
N HIS A 496 19.16 -18.33 33.47
CA HIS A 496 20.45 -18.93 33.82
C HIS A 496 20.24 -20.06 34.84
N GLY A 497 19.71 -21.19 34.36
CA GLY A 497 19.40 -22.34 35.20
C GLY A 497 20.61 -23.25 35.47
N LYS A 498 20.47 -24.21 36.39
CA LYS A 498 21.48 -25.26 36.65
C LYS A 498 21.79 -26.15 35.41
N ALA A 499 20.90 -26.14 34.42
CA ALA A 499 21.03 -26.87 33.16
C ALA A 499 21.68 -26.03 32.04
N GLY A 500 22.18 -24.84 32.35
CA GLY A 500 22.73 -23.88 31.40
C GLY A 500 21.73 -22.80 30.99
N ASP A 501 22.24 -21.86 30.20
CA ASP A 501 21.52 -20.71 29.67
C ASP A 501 20.52 -21.15 28.61
N LYS A 502 19.24 -20.98 28.88
CA LYS A 502 18.19 -21.37 27.94
C LYS A 502 16.95 -20.50 28.06
N TRP A 503 16.25 -20.40 26.93
CA TRP A 503 14.91 -19.84 26.85
C TRP A 503 13.89 -20.90 27.30
N GLU A 504 12.96 -20.52 28.16
CA GLU A 504 11.90 -21.37 28.71
C GLU A 504 10.53 -20.71 28.52
N ALA A 505 9.53 -21.48 28.12
CA ALA A 505 8.15 -21.00 28.03
C ALA A 505 7.57 -20.83 29.44
N VAL A 506 7.11 -19.63 29.77
CA VAL A 506 6.52 -19.30 31.08
C VAL A 506 5.06 -19.74 31.12
N GLY A 507 4.27 -19.27 30.15
CA GLY A 507 2.85 -19.58 30.09
C GLY A 507 2.15 -18.94 28.89
N LYS A 508 0.90 -19.35 28.69
CA LYS A 508 -0.01 -18.83 27.67
C LYS A 508 -1.35 -18.52 28.35
N VAL A 509 -1.92 -17.36 28.04
CA VAL A 509 -3.24 -16.97 28.52
C VAL A 509 -4.07 -16.43 27.35
N ARG A 510 -5.34 -16.84 27.27
CA ARG A 510 -6.28 -16.23 26.34
C ARG A 510 -6.71 -14.89 26.95
N ALA A 511 -6.24 -13.80 26.36
CA ALA A 511 -6.39 -12.47 26.92
C ALA A 511 -7.56 -11.69 26.31
N HIS A 512 -7.86 -11.98 25.04
CA HIS A 512 -8.82 -11.20 24.25
C HIS A 512 -9.91 -12.10 23.64
N ASN A 513 -10.98 -11.45 23.19
CA ASN A 513 -12.07 -12.09 22.46
C ASN A 513 -12.02 -11.82 20.96
N ASP A 514 -11.16 -10.91 20.53
CA ASP A 514 -10.94 -10.54 19.13
C ASP A 514 -9.45 -10.35 18.80
N VAL A 515 -9.15 -9.99 17.55
CA VAL A 515 -7.80 -9.87 17.00
C VAL A 515 -6.94 -8.91 17.83
N VAL A 516 -5.80 -9.41 18.31
CA VAL A 516 -4.79 -8.59 18.97
C VAL A 516 -4.13 -7.67 17.95
N THR A 517 -4.31 -6.36 18.12
CA THR A 517 -3.79 -5.30 17.23
C THR A 517 -2.46 -4.72 17.70
N GLY A 518 -2.09 -4.98 18.96
CA GLY A 518 -0.85 -4.50 19.53
C GLY A 518 -0.37 -5.34 20.71
N LEU A 519 0.96 -5.49 20.82
CA LEU A 519 1.65 -6.18 21.91
C LEU A 519 2.99 -5.47 22.16
N ARG A 520 3.17 -4.89 23.36
CA ARG A 520 4.36 -4.12 23.71
C ARG A 520 4.75 -4.31 25.18
N PHE A 521 6.05 -4.33 25.43
CA PHE A 521 6.58 -4.06 26.75
C PHE A 521 6.68 -2.54 26.93
N GLY A 522 6.30 -2.04 28.10
CA GLY A 522 6.51 -0.65 28.51
C GLY A 522 7.18 -0.61 29.88
N ALA A 523 7.84 0.51 30.19
CA ALA A 523 8.36 0.77 31.53
C ALA A 523 8.38 2.27 31.78
N ARG A 524 7.63 2.75 32.77
CA ARG A 524 7.80 4.12 33.25
C ARG A 524 9.17 4.27 33.92
N ALA A 525 9.79 5.45 33.78
CA ALA A 525 11.07 5.73 34.41
C ALA A 525 11.02 5.46 35.92
N GLY A 526 11.73 4.42 36.38
CA GLY A 526 11.75 3.98 37.78
C GLY A 526 10.66 2.97 38.19
N ALA A 527 9.77 2.57 37.28
CA ALA A 527 8.78 1.50 37.48
C ALA A 527 9.28 0.17 36.88
N GLN A 528 8.66 -0.94 37.30
CA GLN A 528 8.93 -2.26 36.74
C GLN A 528 8.40 -2.35 35.30
N PRO A 529 9.02 -3.15 34.41
CA PRO A 529 8.49 -3.38 33.09
C PRO A 529 7.11 -4.03 33.18
N CYS A 530 6.18 -3.56 32.36
CA CYS A 530 4.85 -4.11 32.18
C CYS A 530 4.71 -4.66 30.75
N LEU A 531 3.96 -5.76 30.60
CA LEU A 531 3.54 -6.25 29.28
C LEU A 531 2.09 -5.82 29.09
N THR A 532 1.79 -5.27 27.92
CA THR A 532 0.46 -4.79 27.57
C THR A 532 0.07 -5.25 26.17
N SER A 533 -1.18 -5.67 26.00
CA SER A 533 -1.79 -5.96 24.70
C SER A 533 -3.09 -5.19 24.51
N CYS A 534 -3.42 -4.88 23.26
CA CYS A 534 -4.70 -4.33 22.85
C CYS A 534 -5.30 -5.16 21.70
N ALA A 535 -6.62 -5.15 21.58
CA ALA A 535 -7.33 -5.88 20.54
C ALA A 535 -8.57 -5.12 20.03
N GLU A 536 -9.12 -5.59 18.92
CA GLU A 536 -10.39 -5.08 18.35
C GLU A 536 -11.60 -5.34 19.26
N ASP A 537 -11.44 -6.08 20.36
CA ASP A 537 -12.48 -6.25 21.39
C ASP A 537 -12.65 -5.01 22.30
N GLY A 538 -11.93 -3.93 22.02
CA GLY A 538 -11.99 -2.68 22.77
C GLY A 538 -11.29 -2.73 24.12
N ASN A 539 -10.54 -3.80 24.44
CA ASN A 539 -9.86 -3.93 25.74
C ASN A 539 -8.34 -3.80 25.65
N ILE A 540 -7.78 -3.24 26.71
CA ILE A 540 -6.36 -3.27 27.03
C ILE A 540 -6.16 -4.28 28.15
N VAL A 541 -5.21 -5.19 27.96
CA VAL A 541 -4.88 -6.22 28.96
C VAL A 541 -3.44 -6.03 29.41
N THR A 542 -3.24 -6.02 30.73
CA THR A 542 -1.92 -5.94 31.35
C THR A 542 -1.61 -7.26 32.06
N TYR A 543 -0.34 -7.67 32.04
CA TYR A 543 0.07 -8.97 32.56
C TYR A 543 0.95 -8.82 33.80
N ASP A 544 0.80 -9.77 34.72
CA ASP A 544 1.68 -9.88 35.88
C ASP A 544 2.99 -10.55 35.46
N LEU A 545 4.09 -9.79 35.45
CA LEU A 545 5.43 -10.29 35.15
C LEU A 545 6.22 -10.71 36.41
N GLU A 546 5.81 -10.28 37.60
CA GLU A 546 6.51 -10.63 38.86
C GLU A 546 6.18 -12.05 39.30
N GLY A 547 4.90 -12.44 39.17
CA GLY A 547 4.43 -13.80 39.41
C GLY A 547 4.62 -14.76 38.23
N ALA A 548 5.22 -14.30 37.13
CA ALA A 548 5.36 -15.10 35.92
C ALA A 548 6.68 -15.88 35.91
N ALA A 549 6.62 -17.17 36.26
CA ALA A 549 7.76 -18.09 36.20
C ALA A 549 7.41 -19.40 35.48
N PRO A 550 8.41 -20.10 34.89
CA PRO A 550 8.21 -21.43 34.31
C PRO A 550 7.58 -22.38 35.34
N GLY A 551 6.35 -22.81 35.08
CA GLY A 551 5.54 -23.67 35.96
C GLY A 551 4.46 -22.95 36.77
N GLU A 552 4.57 -21.64 36.99
CA GLU A 552 3.51 -20.80 37.58
C GLU A 552 2.55 -20.28 36.50
N GLY A 553 3.08 -19.99 35.31
CA GLY A 553 2.29 -19.52 34.17
C GLY A 553 2.31 -18.01 33.99
N LEU A 554 1.51 -17.52 33.04
CA LEU A 554 1.30 -16.08 32.80
C LEU A 554 -0.12 -15.73 33.24
N HIS A 555 -0.27 -14.70 34.06
CA HIS A 555 -1.56 -14.25 34.58
C HIS A 555 -1.90 -12.83 34.12
N ILE A 556 -3.20 -12.59 33.94
CA ILE A 556 -3.74 -11.26 33.65
C ILE A 556 -3.77 -10.47 34.96
N LYS A 557 -3.17 -9.28 34.95
CA LYS A 557 -3.17 -8.35 36.07
C LYS A 557 -4.41 -7.45 36.04
N SER A 558 -4.70 -6.84 34.90
CA SER A 558 -5.91 -6.03 34.70
C SER A 558 -6.44 -6.12 33.26
N VAL A 559 -7.75 -5.90 33.13
CA VAL A 559 -8.45 -5.72 31.85
C VAL A 559 -9.19 -4.40 31.95
N THR A 560 -8.93 -3.48 31.01
CA THR A 560 -9.57 -2.17 30.97
C THR A 560 -10.19 -1.95 29.60
N ALA A 561 -11.49 -1.61 29.58
CA ALA A 561 -12.19 -1.23 28.36
C ALA A 561 -11.78 0.19 27.94
N ILE A 562 -11.52 0.39 26.65
CA ILE A 562 -11.28 1.69 26.06
C ILE A 562 -12.64 2.34 25.82
N THR A 563 -12.87 3.45 26.50
CA THR A 563 -14.01 4.34 26.32
C THR A 563 -13.82 5.10 25.00
N SER A 564 -14.21 4.51 23.86
CA SER A 564 -14.20 5.15 22.53
C SER A 564 -15.32 4.56 21.67
N PRO A 565 -15.89 5.32 20.72
CA PRO A 565 -16.73 4.73 19.68
C PRO A 565 -15.91 3.90 18.68
N GLY A 566 -14.58 4.10 18.63
CA GLY A 566 -13.68 3.39 17.73
C GLY A 566 -12.96 2.18 18.33
N LEU A 567 -12.72 1.16 17.50
CA LEU A 567 -11.99 -0.05 17.86
C LEU A 567 -10.46 0.15 17.73
N PRO A 568 -9.64 -0.41 18.65
CA PRO A 568 -8.18 -0.22 18.64
C PRO A 568 -7.50 -0.84 17.43
N THR A 569 -6.72 -0.04 16.71
CA THR A 569 -6.01 -0.46 15.48
C THR A 569 -4.50 -0.61 15.66
N GLY A 570 -3.91 -0.05 16.72
CA GLY A 570 -2.48 -0.10 16.95
C GLY A 570 -2.06 0.35 18.36
N LEU A 571 -0.86 -0.08 18.78
CA LEU A 571 -0.28 0.20 20.11
C LEU A 571 1.20 0.56 19.99
N ALA A 572 1.60 1.64 20.67
CA ALA A 572 2.99 2.05 20.84
C ALA A 572 3.30 2.36 22.31
N SER A 573 4.55 2.15 22.73
CA SER A 573 5.04 2.57 24.05
C SER A 573 5.90 3.82 23.89
N LEU A 574 5.63 4.85 24.71
CA LEU A 574 6.38 6.11 24.70
C LEU A 574 7.50 6.01 25.74
N GLU A 575 8.72 5.73 25.30
CA GLU A 575 9.87 5.68 26.20
C GLU A 575 10.34 7.11 26.53
N GLY A 576 10.37 7.48 27.80
CA GLY A 576 11.16 8.63 28.29
C GLY A 576 10.58 10.03 28.10
N SER A 577 9.31 10.21 27.73
CA SER A 577 8.71 11.55 27.73
C SER A 577 8.45 12.04 29.16
N GLN A 578 8.58 13.36 29.40
CA GLN A 578 8.27 13.99 30.70
C GLN A 578 6.77 13.98 31.04
N GLU A 579 5.94 13.38 30.17
CA GLU A 579 4.51 13.21 30.38
C GLU A 579 4.22 11.79 30.85
N THR A 580 3.25 11.68 31.75
CA THR A 580 3.06 10.53 32.63
C THR A 580 2.48 9.28 31.95
N ALA A 581 2.19 9.32 30.65
CA ALA A 581 1.50 8.25 29.90
C ALA A 581 2.47 7.22 29.31
N GLU A 582 2.17 5.93 29.50
CA GLU A 582 3.07 4.82 29.12
C GLU A 582 2.81 4.27 27.71
N PHE A 583 1.57 4.38 27.22
CA PHE A 583 1.16 3.83 25.92
C PHE A 583 0.29 4.79 25.12
N LEU A 584 0.44 4.71 23.81
CA LEU A 584 -0.34 5.40 22.80
C LEU A 584 -1.13 4.38 21.99
N ILE A 585 -2.42 4.63 21.82
CA ILE A 585 -3.34 3.74 21.09
C ILE A 585 -3.95 4.52 19.93
N SER A 586 -3.96 3.92 18.74
CA SER A 586 -4.77 4.41 17.62
C SER A 586 -6.07 3.63 17.53
N ASP A 587 -7.13 4.26 17.02
CA ASP A 587 -8.41 3.62 16.72
C ASP A 587 -8.89 3.84 15.28
N ASP A 588 -9.97 3.16 14.90
CA ASP A 588 -10.60 3.27 13.59
C ASP A 588 -11.42 4.56 13.39
N ALA A 589 -11.70 5.30 14.48
CA ALA A 589 -12.27 6.65 14.46
C ALA A 589 -11.21 7.75 14.21
N CYS A 590 -10.00 7.36 13.78
CA CYS A 590 -8.87 8.25 13.53
C CYS A 590 -8.48 9.11 14.74
N LYS A 591 -8.43 8.49 15.92
CA LYS A 591 -7.93 9.13 17.16
C LYS A 591 -6.66 8.48 17.66
N LEU A 592 -5.89 9.25 18.43
CA LEU A 592 -4.74 8.82 19.22
C LEU A 592 -5.05 9.06 20.68
N LYS A 593 -4.96 8.02 21.52
CA LYS A 593 -5.23 8.10 22.96
C LYS A 593 -4.00 7.76 23.78
N ALA A 594 -3.63 8.65 24.70
CA ALA A 594 -2.60 8.37 25.70
C ALA A 594 -3.24 7.73 26.93
N THR A 595 -2.74 6.55 27.30
CA THR A 595 -3.20 5.79 28.46
C THR A 595 -2.07 5.58 29.45
N ASP A 596 -2.40 5.65 30.73
CA ASP A 596 -1.51 5.27 31.82
C ASP A 596 -1.81 3.84 32.26
N VAL A 597 -0.80 3.03 32.54
CA VAL A 597 -1.01 1.67 33.08
C VAL A 597 -0.87 1.70 34.61
N SER A 598 -1.65 2.57 35.24
CA SER A 598 -2.04 2.39 36.64
C SER A 598 -3.27 1.47 36.70
N ASP A 599 -3.62 0.94 37.88
CA ASP A 599 -4.66 -0.10 38.07
C ASP A 599 -6.04 0.22 37.45
N THR A 600 -6.30 1.46 37.02
CA THR A 600 -7.55 1.90 36.37
C THR A 600 -7.46 2.15 34.86
N ALA A 601 -6.29 2.07 34.24
CA ALA A 601 -6.01 2.36 32.83
C ALA A 601 -6.88 3.48 32.19
N THR A 602 -6.92 4.63 32.84
CA THR A 602 -7.76 5.76 32.40
C THR A 602 -7.13 6.46 31.20
N CYS A 603 -7.94 6.73 30.18
CA CYS A 603 -7.57 7.65 29.11
C CYS A 603 -7.19 9.01 29.73
N ARG A 604 -6.00 9.52 29.40
CA ARG A 604 -5.52 10.81 29.90
C ARG A 604 -5.79 11.94 28.94
N MET A 605 -5.58 11.67 27.66
CA MET A 605 -5.65 12.64 26.58
C MET A 605 -6.01 11.94 25.28
N THR A 606 -6.81 12.62 24.47
CA THR A 606 -7.22 12.20 23.14
C THR A 606 -6.79 13.26 22.13
N TRP A 607 -6.22 12.85 21.01
CA TRP A 607 -5.89 13.73 19.90
C TRP A 607 -6.50 13.21 18.61
N ALA A 608 -6.87 14.12 17.72
CA ALA A 608 -7.18 13.77 16.34
C ALA A 608 -5.91 13.20 15.67
N ALA A 609 -6.01 11.99 15.13
CA ALA A 609 -4.96 11.42 14.30
C ALA A 609 -5.03 12.03 12.89
N PRO A 610 -3.91 12.09 12.16
CA PRO A 610 -3.93 12.41 10.74
C PRO A 610 -4.86 11.49 9.95
N ALA A 611 -6.00 12.03 9.50
CA ALA A 611 -7.03 11.31 8.75
C ALA A 611 -6.77 11.44 7.24
N PHE A 612 -5.70 10.80 6.74
CA PHE A 612 -5.42 10.72 5.30
C PHE A 612 -6.23 9.61 4.63
N GLY A 613 -7.56 9.65 4.78
CA GLY A 613 -8.53 8.71 4.18
C GLY A 613 -8.64 7.34 4.86
N ALA A 614 -7.78 7.01 5.84
CA ALA A 614 -7.87 5.75 6.58
C ALA A 614 -7.23 5.86 7.98
N PRO A 615 -7.69 5.07 8.96
CA PRO A 615 -7.13 5.09 10.30
C PRO A 615 -5.70 4.55 10.33
N ILE A 616 -4.93 5.05 11.29
CA ILE A 616 -3.58 4.58 11.59
C ILE A 616 -3.67 3.15 12.12
N HIS A 617 -2.76 2.26 11.71
CA HIS A 617 -2.68 0.89 12.23
C HIS A 617 -1.26 0.46 12.64
N LYS A 618 -0.23 1.22 12.26
CA LYS A 618 1.15 1.05 12.76
C LYS A 618 1.62 2.36 13.36
N LEU A 619 2.27 2.23 14.52
CA LEU A 619 2.86 3.32 15.29
C LEU A 619 4.25 2.90 15.74
N VAL A 620 5.27 3.69 15.38
CA VAL A 620 6.67 3.44 15.75
C VAL A 620 7.27 4.74 16.29
N PRO A 621 7.35 4.90 17.63
CA PRO A 621 8.09 5.99 18.25
C PRO A 621 9.58 5.84 17.99
N PHE A 622 10.27 6.96 17.79
CA PHE A 622 11.73 6.99 17.62
C PHE A 622 12.30 8.34 18.05
N THR A 623 13.61 8.37 18.30
CA THR A 623 14.38 9.58 18.55
C THR A 623 15.26 9.86 17.34
N SER A 624 15.20 11.07 16.80
CA SER A 624 16.07 11.44 15.69
C SER A 624 17.46 11.81 16.19
N CYS A 625 18.50 11.26 15.58
CA CYS A 625 19.88 11.65 15.91
C CYS A 625 20.23 13.09 15.45
N GLN A 626 19.41 13.71 14.60
CA GLN A 626 19.66 15.06 14.06
C GLN A 626 19.51 16.15 15.13
N ASN A 627 18.56 15.98 16.03
CA ASN A 627 18.18 17.00 17.02
C ASN A 627 17.85 16.45 18.42
N ASP A 628 17.98 15.13 18.63
CA ASP A 628 17.67 14.45 19.90
C ASP A 628 16.22 14.65 20.36
N GLN A 629 15.31 14.88 19.40
CA GLN A 629 13.87 15.02 19.64
C GLN A 629 13.13 13.72 19.31
N GLN A 630 11.97 13.55 19.95
CA GLN A 630 11.11 12.39 19.74
C GLN A 630 10.07 12.64 18.65
N TYR A 631 9.84 11.61 17.86
CA TYR A 631 8.88 11.58 16.77
C TYR A 631 8.13 10.25 16.78
N LEU A 632 7.02 10.24 16.06
CA LEU A 632 6.17 9.08 15.87
C LEU A 632 5.98 8.85 14.37
N ALA A 633 6.53 7.74 13.87
CA ALA A 633 6.21 7.28 12.53
C ALA A 633 4.89 6.51 12.55
N TYR A 634 4.06 6.72 11.53
CA TYR A 634 2.77 6.04 11.42
C TYR A 634 2.51 5.56 9.99
N ALA A 635 1.62 4.56 9.87
CA ALA A 635 1.06 4.11 8.60
C ALA A 635 -0.45 3.90 8.74
N THR A 636 -1.21 4.33 7.73
CA THR A 636 -2.66 4.11 7.65
C THR A 636 -2.95 2.71 7.10
N LYS A 637 -4.17 2.19 7.31
CA LYS A 637 -4.61 0.89 6.74
C LYS A 637 -4.60 0.86 5.20
N GLU A 638 -4.43 2.02 4.57
CA GLU A 638 -4.32 2.16 3.13
C GLU A 638 -2.87 2.49 2.73
N ARG A 639 -2.67 3.61 2.04
CA ARG A 639 -1.49 3.88 1.22
C ARG A 639 -0.54 4.89 1.84
N VAL A 640 -0.90 5.45 3.00
CA VAL A 640 -0.23 6.63 3.56
C VAL A 640 0.69 6.24 4.71
N ALA A 641 1.90 6.78 4.69
CA ALA A 641 2.81 6.77 5.83
C ALA A 641 3.28 8.20 6.12
N GLY A 642 3.68 8.46 7.36
CA GLY A 642 4.02 9.81 7.76
C GLY A 642 4.69 9.90 9.12
N LEU A 643 4.92 11.14 9.55
CA LEU A 643 5.57 11.49 10.80
C LEU A 643 4.69 12.45 11.61
N ILE A 644 4.76 12.31 12.94
CA ILE A 644 4.16 13.22 13.91
C ILE A 644 5.26 13.63 14.89
N LYS A 645 5.41 14.94 15.12
CA LYS A 645 6.34 15.47 16.13
C LYS A 645 5.76 15.29 17.54
N LEU A 646 6.57 14.80 18.48
CA LEU A 646 6.19 14.69 19.90
C LEU A 646 6.70 15.91 20.70
N PRO A 647 6.05 16.26 21.83
CA PRO A 647 4.79 15.69 22.37
C PRO A 647 3.58 16.01 21.48
N LEU A 648 2.53 15.19 21.61
CA LEU A 648 1.29 15.35 20.86
C LEU A 648 0.53 16.61 21.34
N THR A 649 0.16 17.48 20.41
CA THR A 649 -0.61 18.70 20.72
C THR A 649 -1.92 18.80 19.93
N GLY A 650 -2.20 17.85 19.04
CA GLY A 650 -3.32 17.92 18.10
C GLY A 650 -3.15 18.94 16.96
N ASP A 651 -1.99 19.59 16.84
CA ASP A 651 -1.74 20.55 15.77
C ASP A 651 -1.46 19.83 14.44
N PRO A 652 -2.27 20.05 13.39
CA PRO A 652 -2.06 19.40 12.09
C PRO A 652 -0.70 19.75 11.47
N ASN A 653 -0.12 20.92 11.76
CA ASN A 653 1.18 21.33 11.22
C ASN A 653 2.37 20.58 11.86
N ARG A 654 2.13 19.83 12.94
CA ARG A 654 3.13 18.91 13.53
C ARG A 654 3.07 17.51 12.92
N THR A 655 2.21 17.33 11.93
CA THR A 655 2.00 16.06 11.26
C THR A 655 2.29 16.23 9.77
N MET A 656 2.75 15.16 9.15
CA MET A 656 2.86 15.08 7.71
C MET A 656 2.56 13.66 7.26
N GLY A 657 2.06 13.52 6.03
CA GLY A 657 1.77 12.24 5.41
C GLY A 657 2.08 12.31 3.92
N LEU A 658 2.46 11.17 3.36
CA LEU A 658 2.68 10.99 1.93
C LEU A 658 2.12 9.66 1.45
N LEU A 659 1.86 9.57 0.13
CA LEU A 659 1.52 8.30 -0.51
C LEU A 659 2.77 7.43 -0.56
N ALA A 660 2.84 6.45 0.34
CA ALA A 660 4.01 5.60 0.49
C ALA A 660 4.02 4.46 -0.52
N GLN A 661 2.84 3.90 -0.85
CA GLN A 661 2.72 2.68 -1.66
C GLN A 661 1.37 2.63 -2.42
N PRO A 662 1.23 1.84 -3.51
CA PRO A 662 -0.04 1.76 -4.26
C PRO A 662 -1.16 1.03 -3.50
N GLY A 663 -0.83 0.24 -2.49
CA GLY A 663 -1.77 -0.57 -1.71
C GLY A 663 -1.53 -0.42 -0.22
N ASN A 664 -2.05 -1.36 0.57
CA ASN A 664 -1.91 -1.34 2.03
C ASN A 664 -0.43 -1.39 2.46
N VAL A 665 -0.03 -0.44 3.30
CA VAL A 665 1.27 -0.43 3.99
C VAL A 665 1.24 -1.48 5.10
N SER A 666 1.59 -2.72 4.76
CA SER A 666 1.54 -3.86 5.69
C SER A 666 2.43 -3.71 6.93
N CYS A 667 3.62 -3.11 6.75
CA CYS A 667 4.63 -3.01 7.80
C CYS A 667 5.36 -1.67 7.75
N LEU A 668 5.79 -1.22 8.93
CA LEU A 668 6.51 0.02 9.17
C LEU A 668 7.67 -0.23 10.13
N ALA A 669 8.86 0.29 9.83
CA ALA A 669 10.00 0.30 10.75
C ALA A 669 10.82 1.57 10.57
N VAL A 670 11.54 1.97 11.62
CA VAL A 670 12.46 3.11 11.60
C VAL A 670 13.88 2.58 11.81
N GLY A 671 14.83 3.10 11.05
CA GLY A 671 16.25 2.80 11.18
C GLY A 671 16.79 3.23 12.55
N PHE A 672 17.93 2.65 12.95
CA PHE A 672 18.51 2.88 14.28
C PHE A 672 18.91 4.34 14.56
N ASP A 673 19.13 5.13 13.52
CA ASP A 673 19.50 6.54 13.57
C ASP A 673 18.29 7.48 13.59
N GLY A 674 17.09 6.96 13.31
CA GLY A 674 15.90 7.81 13.13
C GLY A 674 15.95 8.66 11.85
N GLU A 675 16.87 8.38 10.93
CA GLU A 675 17.01 9.10 9.65
C GLU A 675 16.42 8.34 8.47
N THR A 676 16.07 7.06 8.66
CA THR A 676 15.46 6.22 7.63
C THR A 676 14.14 5.64 8.11
N LEU A 677 13.08 5.84 7.34
CA LEU A 677 11.79 5.17 7.52
C LEU A 677 11.63 4.09 6.44
N VAL A 678 11.17 2.90 6.83
CA VAL A 678 10.99 1.76 5.94
C VAL A 678 9.52 1.37 5.91
N THR A 679 8.95 1.30 4.70
CA THR A 679 7.59 0.81 4.46
C THR A 679 7.62 -0.45 3.60
N ALA A 680 6.74 -1.41 3.88
CA ALA A 680 6.64 -2.66 3.13
C ALA A 680 5.27 -2.87 2.51
N SER A 681 5.27 -3.29 1.24
CA SER A 681 4.03 -3.63 0.53
C SER A 681 3.67 -5.08 0.78
N GLY A 682 2.42 -5.29 1.22
CA GLY A 682 1.92 -6.62 1.54
C GLY A 682 1.95 -7.56 0.35
N ASN A 683 1.60 -7.10 -0.86
CA ASN A 683 1.39 -8.00 -2.01
C ASN A 683 2.61 -8.12 -2.94
N ASP A 684 3.37 -7.04 -3.13
CA ASP A 684 4.36 -6.96 -4.22
C ASP A 684 5.77 -7.36 -3.77
N GLY A 685 6.00 -7.56 -2.47
CA GLY A 685 7.31 -7.95 -1.93
C GLY A 685 8.33 -6.80 -1.83
N ILE A 686 7.89 -5.55 -2.01
CA ILE A 686 8.75 -4.37 -2.16
C ILE A 686 8.90 -3.63 -0.83
N LEU A 687 10.14 -3.26 -0.48
CA LEU A 687 10.45 -2.32 0.60
C LEU A 687 10.83 -0.95 0.03
N THR A 688 10.22 0.11 0.56
CA THR A 688 10.55 1.49 0.22
C THR A 688 11.24 2.15 1.40
N PHE A 689 12.37 2.81 1.15
CA PHE A 689 13.15 3.55 2.13
C PHE A 689 12.97 5.04 1.91
N TRP A 690 12.67 5.75 2.99
CA TRP A 690 12.45 7.18 3.01
C TRP A 690 13.48 7.82 3.93
N ARG A 691 14.10 8.89 3.47
CA ARG A 691 14.95 9.73 4.32
C ARG A 691 14.07 10.66 5.15
N VAL A 692 14.33 10.65 6.44
CA VAL A 692 13.70 11.50 7.45
C VAL A 692 14.54 12.75 7.65
N ASP A 693 13.94 13.91 7.38
CA ASP A 693 14.45 15.23 7.74
C ASP A 693 13.59 15.78 8.88
N ALA A 694 14.02 15.51 10.12
CA ALA A 694 13.31 15.95 11.32
C ALA A 694 13.30 17.48 11.43
N SER A 695 14.33 18.16 10.93
CA SER A 695 14.46 19.61 10.98
C SER A 695 13.41 20.31 10.10
N ALA A 696 13.03 19.70 8.98
CA ALA A 696 11.96 20.21 8.12
C ALA A 696 10.59 20.16 8.83
N LEU A 697 10.30 19.07 9.57
CA LEU A 697 9.08 18.96 10.37
C LEU A 697 9.08 19.93 11.55
N ASP A 698 10.24 20.17 12.17
CA ASP A 698 10.39 21.18 13.21
C ASP A 698 10.09 22.58 12.69
N ALA A 699 10.64 22.95 11.53
CA ALA A 699 10.37 24.22 10.89
C ALA A 699 8.89 24.37 10.52
N GLN A 700 8.24 23.29 10.03
CA GLN A 700 6.81 23.25 9.77
C GLN A 700 6.00 23.50 11.06
N ALA A 701 6.35 22.82 12.15
CA ALA A 701 5.72 22.97 13.46
C ALA A 701 5.91 24.37 14.07
N GLU A 702 6.97 25.09 13.71
CA GLU A 702 7.20 26.47 14.17
C GLU A 702 6.29 27.48 13.45
N THR A 703 5.84 27.20 12.22
CA THR A 703 4.94 28.10 11.49
C THR A 703 3.58 28.27 12.15
N SER A 704 3.13 27.26 12.92
CA SER A 704 1.87 27.26 13.67
C SER A 704 2.05 27.61 15.14
N ALA A 705 3.28 27.84 15.61
CA ALA A 705 3.56 28.11 17.01
C ALA A 705 2.86 29.41 17.47
N GLY A 706 1.76 29.25 18.22
CA GLY A 706 0.94 30.34 18.74
C GLY A 706 -0.44 30.52 18.10
N LEU A 707 -0.84 29.65 17.16
CA LEU A 707 -2.24 29.54 16.74
C LEU A 707 -3.04 28.88 17.86
N ASP A 708 -4.11 29.54 18.31
CA ASP A 708 -5.05 28.98 19.28
C ASP A 708 -6.07 28.04 18.62
N ALA A 709 -6.74 27.19 19.40
CA ALA A 709 -7.74 26.24 18.89
C ALA A 709 -8.83 26.92 18.04
N ALA A 710 -9.24 28.13 18.42
CA ALA A 710 -10.20 28.93 17.65
C ALA A 710 -9.74 29.22 16.21
N ALA A 711 -8.43 29.35 15.97
CA ALA A 711 -7.88 29.54 14.62
C ALA A 711 -7.80 28.22 13.81
N ARG A 712 -7.83 27.06 14.48
CA ARG A 712 -7.75 25.73 13.85
C ARG A 712 -9.12 25.14 13.50
N LEU A 713 -10.19 25.63 14.12
CA LEU A 713 -11.56 25.30 13.76
C LEU A 713 -11.88 25.68 12.30
N GLU A 714 -12.87 25.02 11.72
CA GLU A 714 -13.33 25.30 10.37
C GLU A 714 -13.78 26.78 10.21
N GLY A 715 -13.17 27.48 9.25
CA GLY A 715 -13.36 28.92 9.05
C GLY A 715 -12.59 29.83 10.03
N GLY A 716 -11.79 29.25 10.93
CA GLY A 716 -10.97 29.96 11.92
C GLY A 716 -11.79 30.78 12.92
N ARG A 717 -11.16 31.82 13.51
CA ARG A 717 -11.79 32.67 14.55
C ARG A 717 -13.04 33.40 14.08
N GLU A 718 -13.18 33.64 12.78
CA GLU A 718 -14.34 34.30 12.18
C GLU A 718 -15.36 33.31 11.60
N GLY A 719 -15.06 32.01 11.67
CA GLY A 719 -15.89 30.91 11.17
C GLY A 719 -17.21 30.75 11.92
N ALA A 720 -18.17 30.09 11.28
CA ALA A 720 -19.48 29.80 11.88
C ALA A 720 -19.34 28.94 13.15
N ALA A 721 -18.56 27.86 13.07
CA ALA A 721 -18.35 26.94 14.19
C ALA A 721 -17.80 27.62 15.45
N HIS A 722 -16.82 28.52 15.32
CA HIS A 722 -16.29 29.26 16.46
C HIS A 722 -17.32 30.25 17.04
N ARG A 723 -18.07 30.97 16.19
CA ARG A 723 -19.11 31.91 16.64
C ARG A 723 -20.23 31.19 17.39
N GLU A 724 -20.71 30.08 16.84
CA GLU A 724 -21.74 29.24 17.46
C GLU A 724 -21.25 28.71 18.81
N ALA A 725 -20.06 28.12 18.86
CA ALA A 725 -19.49 27.60 20.11
C ALA A 725 -19.39 28.69 21.19
N ARG A 726 -18.94 29.89 20.83
CA ARG A 726 -18.86 31.04 21.74
C ARG A 726 -20.24 31.51 22.21
N ASP A 727 -21.21 31.63 21.31
CA ASP A 727 -22.53 32.13 21.62
C ASP A 727 -23.27 31.14 22.55
N PHE A 728 -23.18 29.83 22.28
CA PHE A 728 -23.73 28.78 23.15
C PHE A 728 -23.03 28.69 24.50
N PHE A 729 -21.69 28.80 24.53
CA PHE A 729 -20.94 28.86 25.78
C PHE A 729 -21.42 30.01 26.67
N THR A 730 -21.66 31.18 26.07
CA THR A 730 -22.20 32.36 26.74
C THR A 730 -23.62 32.10 27.27
N CYS A 731 -24.49 31.43 26.50
CA CYS A 731 -25.82 31.02 26.97
C CYS A 731 -25.73 30.09 28.20
N CYS A 732 -24.79 29.14 28.21
CA CYS A 732 -24.57 28.25 29.36
C CYS A 732 -24.05 29.00 30.59
N GLN A 733 -23.20 30.02 30.41
CA GLN A 733 -22.78 30.90 31.51
C GLN A 733 -23.98 31.60 32.17
N ILE A 734 -24.86 32.20 31.36
CA ILE A 734 -26.06 32.91 31.86
C ILE A 734 -26.97 31.94 32.62
N ARG A 735 -27.27 30.76 32.05
CA ARG A 735 -28.12 29.74 32.69
C ARG A 735 -27.55 29.26 34.03
N SER A 736 -26.22 29.10 34.11
CA SER A 736 -25.55 28.65 35.34
C SER A 736 -25.67 29.68 36.46
N GLN A 737 -25.58 30.97 36.12
CA GLN A 737 -25.75 32.08 37.07
C GLN A 737 -27.20 32.18 37.60
N GLU A 738 -28.20 31.98 36.72
CA GLU A 738 -29.62 31.97 37.10
C GLU A 738 -29.99 30.77 37.98
N ALA A 739 -29.32 29.64 37.80
CA ALA A 739 -29.50 28.42 38.59
C ALA A 739 -28.80 28.44 39.97
N GLY A 740 -28.14 29.55 40.33
CA GLY A 740 -27.48 29.72 41.63
C GLY A 740 -26.05 29.17 41.72
N PHE A 741 -25.46 28.74 40.60
CA PHE A 741 -24.03 28.42 40.53
C PHE A 741 -23.22 29.72 40.36
N ARG A 742 -22.25 29.95 41.24
CA ARG A 742 -21.32 31.09 41.11
C ARG A 742 -20.12 30.65 40.27
N CYS A 743 -20.23 30.75 38.95
CA CYS A 743 -19.10 30.54 38.05
C CYS A 743 -18.19 31.77 37.99
N ALA A 744 -16.90 31.57 37.70
CA ALA A 744 -16.03 32.66 37.29
C ALA A 744 -16.59 33.35 36.03
N ALA A 745 -16.26 34.63 35.82
CA ALA A 745 -16.84 35.43 34.75
C ALA A 745 -16.67 34.81 33.34
N ASP A 746 -15.63 34.00 33.15
CA ASP A 746 -15.24 33.41 31.87
C ASP A 746 -15.28 31.86 31.87
N ALA A 747 -16.08 31.23 32.75
CA ALA A 747 -16.08 29.76 32.89
C ALA A 747 -17.49 29.15 33.03
N VAL A 748 -17.61 27.86 32.68
CA VAL A 748 -18.84 27.05 32.74
C VAL A 748 -18.55 25.76 33.52
N PRO A 749 -19.52 25.19 34.27
CA PRO A 749 -19.35 23.89 34.94
C PRO A 749 -18.99 22.77 33.96
N ALA A 750 -18.02 21.93 34.32
CA ALA A 750 -17.50 20.88 33.43
C ALA A 750 -18.51 19.74 33.14
N ASP A 751 -19.57 19.60 33.94
CA ASP A 751 -20.67 18.64 33.70
C ASP A 751 -21.55 19.05 32.50
N ARG A 752 -21.41 20.28 31.98
CA ARG A 752 -22.17 20.81 30.85
C ARG A 752 -21.52 20.56 29.48
N VAL A 753 -20.38 19.88 29.42
CA VAL A 753 -19.68 19.58 28.16
C VAL A 753 -20.56 18.83 27.17
N GLN A 754 -21.39 17.89 27.63
CA GLN A 754 -22.32 17.17 26.77
C GLN A 754 -23.38 18.10 26.17
N GLU A 755 -23.95 19.01 26.97
CA GLU A 755 -24.94 19.98 26.51
C GLU A 755 -24.36 20.93 25.46
N LEU A 756 -23.13 21.43 25.70
CA LEU A 756 -22.41 22.29 24.76
C LEU A 756 -22.06 21.58 23.44
N SER A 757 -21.68 20.30 23.52
CA SER A 757 -21.32 19.50 22.34
C SER A 757 -22.55 19.25 21.49
N ASN A 758 -23.66 18.82 22.12
CA ASN A 758 -24.91 18.52 21.43
C ASN A 758 -25.48 19.73 20.66
N THR A 759 -25.23 20.95 21.13
CA THR A 759 -25.64 22.18 20.43
C THR A 759 -24.81 22.50 19.18
N LEU A 760 -23.62 21.91 19.06
CA LEU A 760 -22.72 22.05 17.91
C LEU A 760 -22.75 20.82 17.00
N GLU A 761 -23.87 20.10 17.03
CA GLU A 761 -24.11 18.89 16.22
C GLU A 761 -23.08 17.77 16.48
N PHE A 762 -22.45 17.77 17.66
CA PHE A 762 -21.56 16.71 18.12
C PHE A 762 -22.16 16.03 19.34
N TYR A 763 -22.47 14.73 19.25
CA TYR A 763 -23.23 14.01 20.27
C TYR A 763 -22.38 12.95 20.99
N PRO A 764 -21.47 13.35 21.91
CA PRO A 764 -20.63 12.40 22.63
C PRO A 764 -21.44 11.55 23.61
N SER A 765 -21.00 10.31 23.83
CA SER A 765 -21.51 9.45 24.91
C SER A 765 -21.31 10.08 26.28
N ARG A 766 -22.06 9.69 27.33
CA ARG A 766 -21.82 10.20 28.69
C ARG A 766 -20.42 9.82 29.18
N ALA A 767 -19.88 8.68 28.74
CA ALA A 767 -18.49 8.31 28.98
C ALA A 767 -17.51 9.29 28.31
N GLU A 768 -17.63 9.54 27.00
CA GLU A 768 -16.79 10.50 26.27
C GLU A 768 -16.90 11.92 26.83
N ALA A 769 -18.12 12.39 27.14
CA ALA A 769 -18.32 13.71 27.70
C ALA A 769 -17.63 13.87 29.08
N ARG A 770 -17.52 12.79 29.86
CA ARG A 770 -16.73 12.78 31.11
C ARG A 770 -15.24 12.85 30.86
N GLU A 771 -14.74 12.17 29.82
CA GLU A 771 -13.35 12.25 29.38
C GLU A 771 -13.01 13.65 28.87
N MET A 772 -13.81 14.18 27.93
CA MET A 772 -13.69 15.55 27.43
C MET A 772 -13.68 16.57 28.57
N ALA A 773 -14.59 16.41 29.55
CA ALA A 773 -14.62 17.26 30.72
C ALA A 773 -13.39 17.09 31.61
N ALA A 774 -12.81 15.89 31.71
CA ALA A 774 -11.57 15.64 32.45
C ALA A 774 -10.35 16.24 31.75
N GLU A 775 -10.26 16.11 30.43
CA GLU A 775 -9.21 16.69 29.60
C GLU A 775 -9.26 18.22 29.65
N ALA A 776 -10.44 18.83 29.49
CA ALA A 776 -10.63 20.29 29.54
C ALA A 776 -10.30 20.91 30.90
N ARG A 777 -10.32 20.12 31.98
CA ARG A 777 -9.91 20.54 33.33
C ARG A 777 -8.38 20.54 33.53
N GLY A 778 -7.63 19.87 32.66
CA GLY A 778 -6.18 19.71 32.73
C GLY A 778 -5.68 18.65 33.73
N THR A 779 -4.45 18.18 33.53
CA THR A 779 -3.78 17.08 34.29
C THR A 779 -3.18 17.54 35.62
N GLY A 780 -3.96 18.22 36.47
CA GLY A 780 -3.54 18.61 37.81
C GLY A 780 -3.96 17.60 38.88
N ASP A 781 -3.01 17.14 39.72
CA ASP A 781 -3.23 16.28 40.89
C ASP A 781 -4.45 16.73 41.73
N GLY A 782 -5.55 15.98 41.66
CA GLY A 782 -6.63 15.92 42.66
C GLY A 782 -7.40 17.20 43.01
N ASN A 783 -7.05 18.35 42.44
CA ASN A 783 -7.62 19.66 42.76
C ASN A 783 -7.96 20.48 41.50
N ALA A 784 -8.29 19.78 40.41
CA ALA A 784 -8.69 20.41 39.15
C ALA A 784 -9.99 21.22 39.34
N PRO A 785 -10.11 22.40 38.72
CA PRO A 785 -11.29 23.25 38.86
C PRO A 785 -12.54 22.54 38.34
N ALA A 786 -13.69 22.74 39.00
CA ALA A 786 -14.98 22.23 38.54
C ALA A 786 -15.51 22.96 37.28
N GLU A 787 -14.76 23.94 36.78
CA GLU A 787 -15.14 24.85 35.72
C GLU A 787 -14.13 24.79 34.57
N ILE A 788 -14.62 24.96 33.34
CA ILE A 788 -13.85 24.99 32.09
C ILE A 788 -13.99 26.35 31.42
N THR A 789 -12.94 26.78 30.71
CA THR A 789 -12.96 28.00 29.89
C THR A 789 -13.39 27.71 28.46
N LEU A 790 -13.74 28.75 27.69
CA LEU A 790 -14.05 28.58 26.26
C LEU A 790 -12.86 28.02 25.50
N GLU A 791 -11.64 28.51 25.73
CA GLU A 791 -10.43 28.04 25.03
C GLU A 791 -10.17 26.55 25.28
N SER A 792 -10.24 26.11 26.54
CA SER A 792 -10.08 24.70 26.91
C SER A 792 -11.19 23.81 26.33
N TYR A 793 -12.41 24.33 26.22
CA TYR A 793 -13.51 23.59 25.57
C TYR A 793 -13.29 23.46 24.06
N LEU A 794 -12.84 24.52 23.38
CA LEU A 794 -12.57 24.48 21.94
C LEU A 794 -11.41 23.53 21.59
N GLU A 795 -10.38 23.45 22.43
CA GLU A 795 -9.28 22.49 22.27
C GLU A 795 -9.77 21.05 22.31
N VAL A 796 -10.57 20.70 23.33
CA VAL A 796 -11.13 19.35 23.47
C VAL A 796 -12.17 19.07 22.39
N LEU A 797 -12.98 20.06 22.01
CA LEU A 797 -13.94 19.92 20.92
C LEU A 797 -13.23 19.59 19.60
N GLU A 798 -12.16 20.31 19.26
CA GLU A 798 -11.35 20.05 18.07
C GLU A 798 -10.77 18.63 18.07
N GLN A 799 -10.32 18.14 19.23
CA GLN A 799 -9.71 16.82 19.38
C GLN A 799 -10.72 15.67 19.29
N HIS A 800 -11.90 15.82 19.88
CA HIS A 800 -12.91 14.76 19.95
C HIS A 800 -13.87 14.76 18.76
N ARG A 801 -14.12 15.91 18.13
CA ARG A 801 -15.02 16.00 16.97
C ARG A 801 -14.55 15.06 15.85
N PRO A 802 -15.46 14.29 15.22
CA PRO A 802 -15.12 13.43 14.09
C PRO A 802 -14.49 14.24 12.95
N ALA A 803 -13.50 13.68 12.27
CA ALA A 803 -12.86 14.33 11.13
C ALA A 803 -13.77 14.37 9.89
N GLU A 804 -14.62 13.35 9.75
CA GLU A 804 -15.61 13.21 8.68
C GLU A 804 -17.01 13.16 9.31
N GLY A 805 -18.02 13.64 8.58
CA GLY A 805 -19.41 13.52 8.99
C GLY A 805 -19.89 12.06 8.98
N LEU A 806 -21.09 11.81 9.50
CA LEU A 806 -21.74 10.50 9.39
C LEU A 806 -21.96 10.13 7.92
N GLU A 807 -21.34 9.04 7.47
CA GLU A 807 -21.55 8.49 6.14
C GLU A 807 -22.68 7.45 6.13
N GLU A 808 -23.34 7.27 4.98
CA GLU A 808 -24.35 6.22 4.79
C GLU A 808 -23.76 4.82 5.03
N SER A 809 -22.51 4.60 4.61
CA SER A 809 -21.76 3.35 4.81
C SER A 809 -21.59 2.98 6.29
N GLN A 810 -21.37 3.99 7.14
CA GLN A 810 -21.22 3.83 8.59
C GLN A 810 -22.56 3.47 9.23
N LEU A 811 -23.65 4.08 8.77
CA LEU A 811 -25.00 3.74 9.22
C LEU A 811 -25.39 2.32 8.81
N GLU A 812 -25.08 1.90 7.59
CA GLU A 812 -25.30 0.52 7.13
C GLU A 812 -24.57 -0.50 7.99
N ARG A 813 -23.29 -0.24 8.32
CA ARG A 813 -22.50 -1.10 9.19
C ARG A 813 -23.07 -1.16 10.61
N ALA A 814 -23.45 -0.01 11.17
CA ALA A 814 -24.09 0.03 12.48
C ALA A 814 -25.40 -0.78 12.51
N PHE A 815 -26.22 -0.70 11.47
CA PHE A 815 -27.44 -1.51 11.36
C PHE A 815 -27.14 -3.01 11.31
N GLN A 816 -26.10 -3.42 10.58
CA GLN A 816 -25.65 -4.81 10.56
C GLN A 816 -25.18 -5.28 11.95
N ASP A 817 -24.39 -4.47 12.66
CA ASP A 817 -23.87 -4.80 14.00
C ASP A 817 -25.00 -4.89 15.05
N LEU A 818 -26.02 -4.05 14.93
CA LEU A 818 -27.25 -4.13 15.73
C LEU A 818 -28.15 -5.33 15.33
N GLY A 819 -27.76 -6.09 14.30
CA GLY A 819 -28.43 -7.29 13.82
C GLY A 819 -29.69 -7.00 13.02
N ALA A 820 -29.60 -6.09 12.05
CA ALA A 820 -30.55 -5.92 10.97
C ALA A 820 -30.66 -7.20 10.10
N ASP A 821 -31.77 -7.36 9.39
CA ASP A 821 -31.97 -8.50 8.49
C ASP A 821 -30.95 -8.45 7.33
N PRO A 822 -30.13 -9.49 7.11
CA PRO A 822 -29.11 -9.49 6.05
C PRO A 822 -29.66 -9.32 4.62
N ALA A 823 -30.95 -9.61 4.39
CA ALA A 823 -31.58 -9.52 3.08
C ALA A 823 -32.21 -8.14 2.82
N THR A 824 -32.71 -7.45 3.85
CA THR A 824 -33.38 -6.15 3.70
C THR A 824 -32.57 -4.97 4.25
N GLY A 825 -31.56 -5.23 5.08
CA GLY A 825 -30.80 -4.20 5.80
C GLY A 825 -31.59 -3.48 6.89
N ALA A 826 -32.81 -3.94 7.21
CA ALA A 826 -33.72 -3.26 8.11
C ALA A 826 -33.66 -3.81 9.55
N LEU A 827 -33.83 -2.92 10.52
CA LEU A 827 -33.89 -3.24 11.95
C LEU A 827 -35.33 -3.13 12.46
N SER A 828 -35.78 -4.11 13.26
CA SER A 828 -37.09 -4.05 13.90
C SER A 828 -37.14 -2.93 14.93
N ARG A 829 -38.19 -2.11 14.88
CA ARG A 829 -38.46 -1.03 15.84
C ARG A 829 -38.48 -1.53 17.29
N GLU A 830 -39.09 -2.68 17.54
CA GLU A 830 -39.19 -3.22 18.91
C GLU A 830 -37.82 -3.56 19.47
N LYS A 831 -36.97 -4.18 18.63
CA LYS A 831 -35.59 -4.50 18.97
C LYS A 831 -34.77 -3.24 19.26
N LEU A 832 -34.84 -2.22 18.40
CA LEU A 832 -34.13 -0.95 18.60
C LEU A 832 -34.55 -0.25 19.90
N LEU A 833 -35.86 -0.16 20.17
CA LEU A 833 -36.36 0.45 21.40
C LEU A 833 -35.97 -0.33 22.65
N GLN A 834 -35.94 -1.66 22.57
CA GLN A 834 -35.47 -2.51 23.66
C GLN A 834 -33.98 -2.27 23.93
N MET A 835 -33.14 -2.21 22.88
CA MET A 835 -31.71 -1.92 23.02
C MET A 835 -31.46 -0.55 23.65
N LEU A 836 -32.20 0.49 23.26
CA LEU A 836 -32.07 1.84 23.86
C LEU A 836 -32.46 1.89 25.35
N LEU A 837 -33.25 0.93 25.84
CA LEU A 837 -33.66 0.84 27.24
C LEU A 837 -32.77 -0.09 28.07
N GLU A 838 -32.10 -1.07 27.45
CA GLU A 838 -31.44 -2.18 28.14
C GLU A 838 -29.91 -2.23 27.92
N GLU A 839 -29.42 -1.70 26.80
CA GLU A 839 -28.02 -1.82 26.37
C GLU A 839 -27.30 -0.46 26.31
N GLY A 840 -25.96 -0.49 26.34
CA GLY A 840 -25.13 0.71 26.25
C GLY A 840 -25.32 1.68 27.43
N GLU A 841 -25.63 2.95 27.12
CA GLU A 841 -26.06 3.95 28.09
C GLU A 841 -27.60 4.04 28.07
N PRO A 842 -28.30 3.20 28.86
CA PRO A 842 -29.74 3.04 28.72
C PRO A 842 -30.48 4.33 29.03
N LEU A 843 -31.44 4.66 28.18
CA LEU A 843 -32.39 5.74 28.41
C LEU A 843 -33.46 5.25 29.38
N THR A 844 -33.88 6.12 30.28
CA THR A 844 -35.13 5.90 30.99
C THR A 844 -36.30 5.99 30.01
N ARG A 845 -37.42 5.32 30.33
CA ARG A 845 -38.62 5.37 29.48
C ARG A 845 -39.10 6.81 29.24
N GLU A 846 -38.97 7.67 30.26
CA GLU A 846 -39.32 9.08 30.21
C GLU A 846 -38.39 9.88 29.29
N GLU A 847 -37.08 9.65 29.35
CA GLU A 847 -36.10 10.27 28.44
C GLU A 847 -36.34 9.82 26.99
N LEU A 848 -36.57 8.52 26.76
CA LEU A 848 -36.84 7.99 25.43
C LEU A 848 -38.11 8.58 24.82
N ASP A 849 -39.21 8.62 25.57
CA ASP A 849 -40.47 9.17 25.09
C ASP A 849 -40.37 10.70 24.84
N ALA A 850 -39.55 11.42 25.63
CA ALA A 850 -39.25 12.83 25.39
C ALA A 850 -38.42 13.05 24.11
N CYS A 851 -37.35 12.29 23.91
CA CYS A 851 -36.52 12.33 22.70
C CYS A 851 -37.35 12.05 21.43
N LEU A 852 -38.18 11.01 21.45
CA LEU A 852 -39.07 10.65 20.34
C LEU A 852 -40.07 11.77 20.02
N SER A 853 -40.61 12.42 21.06
CA SER A 853 -41.53 13.56 20.90
C SER A 853 -40.84 14.78 20.30
N THR A 854 -39.57 15.02 20.63
CA THR A 854 -38.78 16.12 20.06
C THR A 854 -38.46 15.89 18.58
N MET A 855 -38.00 14.70 18.20
CA MET A 855 -37.66 14.38 16.80
C MET A 855 -38.88 14.40 15.88
N ALA A 856 -40.05 13.95 16.35
CA ALA A 856 -41.28 13.90 15.55
C ALA A 856 -42.02 15.25 15.43
N GLY A 857 -41.55 16.32 16.12
CA GLY A 857 -42.20 17.64 16.12
C GLY A 857 -43.62 17.67 16.70
N GLN A 858 -44.08 16.58 17.33
CA GLN A 858 -45.39 16.40 17.96
C GLN A 858 -45.27 15.49 19.19
N PRO A 859 -46.16 15.61 20.20
CA PRO A 859 -46.18 14.70 21.34
C PRO A 859 -46.75 13.34 20.90
N THR A 860 -45.92 12.45 20.35
CA THR A 860 -46.36 11.11 19.93
C THR A 860 -45.45 9.98 20.41
N SER A 861 -46.13 8.92 20.88
CA SER A 861 -45.58 7.64 21.33
C SER A 861 -44.77 6.93 20.22
N ALA A 862 -43.90 6.01 20.63
CA ALA A 862 -43.05 5.12 19.82
C ALA A 862 -43.74 4.41 18.63
N THR A 863 -45.08 4.47 18.53
CA THR A 863 -45.88 3.98 17.41
C THR A 863 -45.73 4.78 16.10
N ALA A 864 -45.10 5.96 16.12
CA ALA A 864 -44.91 6.81 14.94
C ALA A 864 -43.78 6.32 14.00
N TRP A 865 -42.89 5.47 14.49
CA TRP A 865 -41.82 4.87 13.70
C TRP A 865 -42.34 3.62 12.96
N PRO A 866 -41.90 3.35 11.70
CA PRO A 866 -42.28 2.14 10.98
C PRO A 866 -41.81 0.88 11.72
N GLU A 867 -42.46 -0.27 11.48
CA GLU A 867 -42.14 -1.53 12.19
C GLU A 867 -40.75 -2.06 11.83
N GLU A 868 -40.31 -1.83 10.60
CA GLU A 868 -38.96 -2.04 10.11
C GLU A 868 -38.37 -0.68 9.70
N LEU A 869 -37.15 -0.38 10.15
CA LEU A 869 -36.40 0.80 9.76
C LEU A 869 -35.23 0.39 8.90
N GLY A 870 -35.13 0.93 7.69
CA GLY A 870 -33.88 0.92 6.91
C GLY A 870 -33.03 2.14 7.25
N VAL A 871 -31.80 2.14 6.73
CA VAL A 871 -30.85 3.25 6.87
C VAL A 871 -31.41 4.57 6.33
N PRO A 872 -32.03 4.64 5.14
CA PRO A 872 -32.57 5.90 4.61
C PRO A 872 -33.72 6.45 5.45
N GLU A 873 -34.62 5.58 5.93
CA GLU A 873 -35.73 6.00 6.79
C GLU A 873 -35.22 6.51 8.15
N PHE A 874 -34.22 5.85 8.72
CA PHE A 874 -33.61 6.28 9.99
C PHE A 874 -32.86 7.61 9.85
N ALA A 875 -32.07 7.79 8.78
CA ALA A 875 -31.38 9.04 8.51
C ALA A 875 -32.36 10.21 8.39
N ALA A 876 -33.48 10.02 7.68
CA ALA A 876 -34.51 11.05 7.51
C ALA A 876 -35.32 11.31 8.80
N LEU A 877 -35.72 10.27 9.53
CA LEU A 877 -36.62 10.38 10.69
C LEU A 877 -35.90 10.74 12.01
N ALA A 878 -34.65 10.29 12.18
CA ALA A 878 -33.92 10.40 13.44
C ALA A 878 -32.75 11.40 13.37
N LEU A 879 -32.02 11.43 12.25
CA LEU A 879 -30.84 12.29 12.09
C LEU A 879 -31.14 13.62 11.40
N GLY A 880 -32.32 13.73 10.76
CA GLY A 880 -32.75 14.95 10.08
C GLY A 880 -31.98 15.25 8.79
N PHE A 881 -31.29 14.26 8.22
CA PHE A 881 -30.64 14.41 6.92
C PHE A 881 -31.73 14.50 5.83
N GLU A 882 -31.81 15.65 5.15
CA GLU A 882 -32.59 15.74 3.91
C GLU A 882 -31.89 14.88 2.86
N ASN A 883 -32.61 13.89 2.31
CA ASN A 883 -32.12 13.09 1.18
C ASN A 883 -31.57 14.03 0.10
N PRO A 884 -30.29 13.94 -0.31
CA PRO A 884 -29.92 14.49 -1.61
C PRO A 884 -30.75 13.70 -2.62
N GLN A 885 -31.77 14.34 -3.19
CA GLN A 885 -32.41 13.77 -4.37
C GLN A 885 -31.28 13.46 -5.36
N PRO A 886 -31.29 12.29 -6.04
CA PRO A 886 -30.40 12.11 -7.16
C PRO A 886 -30.79 13.17 -8.19
N GLU A 887 -30.00 14.25 -8.27
CA GLU A 887 -30.00 15.10 -9.44
C GLU A 887 -29.56 14.21 -10.60
N ILE A 888 -30.55 13.71 -11.33
CA ILE A 888 -30.39 13.23 -12.69
C ILE A 888 -30.03 14.47 -13.51
N GLU A 889 -28.76 14.88 -13.47
CA GLU A 889 -28.22 15.77 -14.48
C GLU A 889 -27.97 14.95 -15.73
N ALA A 890 -28.98 14.95 -16.59
CA ALA A 890 -28.79 14.67 -18.00
C ALA A 890 -28.06 15.88 -18.64
N VAL A 891 -26.76 15.76 -18.88
CA VAL A 891 -26.04 16.20 -20.11
C VAL A 891 -24.78 15.36 -20.29
#